data_AF-E6YZ96-F1
#
_entry.id   AF-E6YZ96-F1
#
_cell.length_a   1.000
_cell.length_b   1.000
_cell.length_c   1.000
_cell.angle_alpha   90.00
_cell.angle_beta   90.00
_cell.angle_gamma   90.00
#
_symmetry.space_group_name_H-M   'P 1'
#
loop_
_entity.id
_entity.type
_entity.pdbx_description
1 polymer ?
#
loop_
_entity_poly.entity_id
_entity_poly.type
_entity_poly.pdbx_seq_one_letter_code
_entity_poly.pdbx_strand_id
1 'polypeptide(L)'
;MVKGQKKTKYLQSSYTERLPNKAEILSFITDNPNLLNKREIAKAFNLKGDSRRWLKDMLDQLKDPSSISKKHKKITTQERLPPVTLVKISASDNNGGFIAHPLEWKGDLTPNIEIPPRYIKGVSISLGDHCLVKIFRNKTPQSFSYTGRIIRKINKQERTMLGIVKKLENNQWQLCSIDRKTNDLIIETPLDVDIKSGDLVEAEIRKNTAYRSKNAKVKNVLGSIDSEKALSMIALISKGIPYVFPEEVLKQAKDAKPIVSTTNREDWRQLPFITIDPPDAKDHDDAVYAVKDEDPANNDGWIVTVAIADVSYYVKTGSALDQEALKRGNSVYFPDCVVPMLPEYISNNLCSLLEGKDRPALAVRMIFDANGNKRKHSFHRIIMRTVAKLSYQEVQCAIEGNTNEKTAPLLENILQPLWRAYTKLKIARNRRKPLELEVPEKKIILDQNGRIKDVVVPPHLEAHRLIEEFMIQANVAAAETLKEHHQPFIYRVHDKPSLAKQEILQNFLQSLGISFSRKAELTSERFNNILTQVINTQQQELVNQVILRSQSQAEYNPENIGHFGLNLHNYTHFTSPIRRYADLIVHRALIKALQLGDDKLTDSQEQNLTAIAIQISAYERRAMMAERETVDRLVAHYLANKIGHSFKGRISGVTKAGLFISLDKLNADGFVPISTLKRDYYHFDETQHTLIGKWSCKGYQLGDEVEVKLIEVQPLAGALCFEILTQPHSFTFSSIPYRKNKFTAKKRERNSYKQRRY
;
A
#
# COMPACT_ATOMS: atom_id res chain seq x y z
N MET A 1 -11.01 -45.85 -57.62
CA MET A 1 -11.35 -47.09 -56.88
C MET A 1 -11.42 -46.72 -55.39
N VAL A 2 -12.63 -46.66 -54.82
CA VAL A 2 -13.21 -47.69 -53.93
C VAL A 2 -12.55 -47.65 -52.55
N LYS A 3 -13.12 -46.98 -51.54
CA LYS A 3 -14.18 -47.45 -50.58
C LYS A 3 -13.85 -48.77 -49.88
N GLY A 4 -13.95 -48.77 -48.55
CA GLY A 4 -14.21 -49.98 -47.75
C GLY A 4 -13.84 -49.79 -46.28
N GLN A 5 -14.70 -49.24 -45.42
CA GLN A 5 -15.87 -49.86 -44.74
C GLN A 5 -15.48 -50.85 -43.62
N LYS A 6 -15.83 -50.54 -42.36
CA LYS A 6 -17.02 -51.00 -41.56
C LYS A 6 -16.63 -52.12 -40.60
N LYS A 7 -17.15 -52.16 -39.37
CA LYS A 7 -18.51 -52.64 -39.00
C LYS A 7 -18.94 -52.10 -37.63
N THR A 8 -20.02 -51.30 -37.53
CA THR A 8 -21.45 -51.65 -37.22
C THR A 8 -21.70 -52.16 -35.80
N LYS A 9 -22.64 -51.58 -35.02
CA LYS A 9 -24.09 -51.62 -35.30
C LYS A 9 -24.82 -50.30 -35.04
N TYR A 10 -25.60 -49.92 -36.04
CA TYR A 10 -26.73 -49.00 -35.97
C TYR A 10 -27.91 -49.69 -35.26
N LEU A 11 -28.56 -49.00 -34.33
CA LEU A 11 -30.03 -48.98 -34.33
C LEU A 11 -30.45 -47.85 -35.26
N GLN A 12 -30.95 -48.22 -36.44
CA GLN A 12 -31.80 -47.34 -37.23
C GLN A 12 -33.19 -47.36 -36.57
N SER A 13 -33.62 -46.22 -36.04
CA SER A 13 -35.04 -45.90 -36.02
C SER A 13 -35.22 -44.60 -36.80
N SER A 14 -35.93 -44.70 -37.91
CA SER A 14 -36.44 -43.59 -38.70
C SER A 14 -37.17 -42.59 -37.81
N TYR A 15 -36.54 -41.45 -37.52
CA TYR A 15 -37.26 -40.27 -37.09
C TYR A 15 -37.27 -39.31 -38.27
N THR A 16 -38.47 -39.14 -38.83
CA THR A 16 -38.93 -37.92 -39.46
C THR A 16 -38.38 -36.69 -38.72
N GLU A 17 -38.19 -35.54 -39.40
CA GLU A 17 -37.85 -34.26 -38.76
C GLU A 17 -38.93 -33.86 -37.74
N ARG A 18 -38.92 -34.52 -36.59
CA ARG A 18 -39.86 -34.35 -35.50
C ARG A 18 -39.20 -33.42 -34.51
N LEU A 19 -39.86 -32.30 -34.25
CA LEU A 19 -39.47 -31.42 -33.17
C LEU A 19 -39.61 -32.20 -31.84
N PRO A 20 -38.57 -32.20 -30.98
CA PRO A 20 -38.60 -32.93 -29.71
C PRO A 20 -39.74 -32.42 -28.82
N ASN A 21 -40.31 -33.28 -27.97
CA ASN A 21 -41.36 -32.83 -27.05
C ASN A 21 -40.76 -32.17 -25.79
N LYS A 22 -41.60 -31.50 -25.00
CA LYS A 22 -41.18 -30.77 -23.78
C LYS A 22 -40.50 -31.68 -22.75
N ALA A 23 -40.92 -32.95 -22.63
CA ALA A 23 -40.35 -33.91 -21.69
C ALA A 23 -38.95 -34.39 -22.11
N GLU A 24 -38.72 -34.57 -23.41
CA GLU A 24 -37.43 -34.97 -23.99
C GLU A 24 -36.36 -33.88 -23.80
N ILE A 25 -36.75 -32.61 -24.01
CA ILE A 25 -35.86 -31.46 -23.75
C ILE A 25 -35.53 -31.35 -22.26
N LEU A 26 -36.52 -31.52 -21.38
CA LEU A 26 -36.30 -31.49 -19.93
C LEU A 26 -35.39 -32.62 -19.48
N SER A 27 -35.61 -33.86 -19.93
CA SER A 27 -34.75 -35.01 -19.62
C SER A 27 -33.31 -34.72 -20.03
N PHE A 28 -33.09 -34.25 -21.25
CA PHE A 28 -31.75 -33.92 -21.75
C PHE A 28 -31.03 -32.85 -20.91
N ILE A 29 -31.76 -31.82 -20.45
CA ILE A 29 -31.24 -30.78 -19.56
C ILE A 29 -30.88 -31.34 -18.19
N THR A 30 -31.70 -32.22 -17.60
CA THR A 30 -31.39 -32.89 -16.32
C THR A 30 -30.20 -33.83 -16.41
N ASP A 31 -30.06 -34.56 -17.54
CA ASP A 31 -29.00 -35.55 -17.72
C ASP A 31 -27.65 -34.90 -18.08
N ASN A 32 -27.65 -33.68 -18.63
CA ASN A 32 -26.45 -32.97 -19.10
C ASN A 32 -26.35 -31.53 -18.55
N PRO A 33 -26.16 -31.35 -17.22
CA PRO A 33 -26.18 -30.04 -16.56
C PRO A 33 -25.00 -29.11 -16.95
N ASN A 34 -23.99 -29.61 -17.66
CA ASN A 34 -22.85 -28.83 -18.13
C ASN A 34 -23.03 -28.33 -19.58
N LEU A 35 -24.09 -28.73 -20.30
CA LEU A 35 -24.35 -28.42 -21.71
C LEU A 35 -25.67 -27.64 -21.87
N LEU A 36 -25.78 -26.53 -21.14
CA LEU A 36 -27.03 -25.75 -21.02
C LEU A 36 -27.18 -24.64 -22.06
N ASN A 37 -26.20 -24.46 -22.95
CA ASN A 37 -26.27 -23.39 -23.94
C ASN A 37 -27.25 -23.76 -25.06
N LYS A 38 -28.12 -22.82 -25.45
CA LYS A 38 -29.13 -23.02 -26.53
C LYS A 38 -28.56 -23.64 -27.80
N ARG A 39 -27.31 -23.30 -28.15
CA ARG A 39 -26.61 -23.84 -29.32
C ARG A 39 -26.28 -25.33 -29.20
N GLU A 40 -25.98 -25.79 -27.99
CA GLU A 40 -25.64 -27.19 -27.70
C GLU A 40 -26.90 -28.06 -27.69
N ILE A 41 -27.99 -27.57 -27.09
CA ILE A 41 -29.31 -28.24 -27.14
C ILE A 41 -29.80 -28.34 -28.60
N ALA A 42 -29.70 -27.26 -29.37
CA ALA A 42 -30.04 -27.29 -30.79
C ALA A 42 -29.17 -28.27 -31.59
N LYS A 43 -27.90 -28.45 -31.21
CA LYS A 43 -26.99 -29.41 -31.87
C LYS A 43 -27.33 -30.86 -31.49
N ALA A 44 -27.69 -31.13 -30.24
CA ALA A 44 -28.07 -32.45 -29.74
C ALA A 44 -29.33 -32.99 -30.45
N PHE A 45 -30.31 -32.12 -30.69
CA PHE A 45 -31.55 -32.45 -31.41
C PHE A 45 -31.48 -32.14 -32.92
N ASN A 46 -30.30 -31.84 -33.45
CA ASN A 46 -30.05 -31.54 -34.87
C ASN A 46 -30.99 -30.45 -35.48
N LEU A 47 -31.37 -29.45 -34.69
CA LEU A 47 -32.28 -28.38 -35.09
C LEU A 47 -31.55 -27.28 -35.90
N LYS A 48 -32.03 -27.06 -37.14
CA LYS A 48 -31.49 -26.07 -38.09
C LYS A 48 -32.55 -25.02 -38.46
N GLY A 49 -32.11 -23.86 -38.96
CA GLY A 49 -32.99 -22.81 -39.50
C GLY A 49 -34.08 -22.34 -38.53
N ASP A 50 -35.33 -22.30 -39.01
CA ASP A 50 -36.51 -21.82 -38.27
C ASP A 50 -36.84 -22.65 -37.03
N SER A 51 -36.44 -23.92 -36.97
CA SER A 51 -36.62 -24.79 -35.79
C SER A 51 -35.83 -24.30 -34.56
N ARG A 52 -34.84 -23.40 -34.73
CA ARG A 52 -34.14 -22.74 -33.62
C ARG A 52 -34.92 -21.57 -33.02
N ARG A 53 -35.88 -21.01 -33.76
CA ARG A 53 -36.84 -20.03 -33.23
C ARG A 53 -37.87 -20.75 -32.37
N TRP A 54 -38.42 -21.86 -32.86
CA TRP A 54 -39.29 -22.75 -32.08
C TRP A 54 -38.64 -23.21 -30.76
N LEU A 55 -37.36 -23.62 -30.77
CA LEU A 55 -36.64 -23.99 -29.53
C LEU A 55 -36.52 -22.80 -28.56
N LYS A 56 -36.44 -21.56 -29.07
CA LYS A 56 -36.42 -20.36 -28.23
C LYS A 56 -37.73 -20.22 -27.49
N ASP A 57 -38.83 -20.26 -28.22
CA ASP A 57 -40.17 -20.03 -27.68
C ASP A 57 -40.56 -21.16 -26.72
N MET A 58 -40.15 -22.40 -27.00
CA MET A 58 -40.33 -23.54 -26.09
C MET A 58 -39.51 -23.40 -24.79
N LEU A 59 -38.26 -22.92 -24.87
CA LEU A 59 -37.43 -22.66 -23.68
C LEU A 59 -37.93 -21.46 -22.88
N ASP A 60 -38.53 -20.46 -23.53
CA ASP A 60 -39.12 -19.31 -22.84
C ASP A 60 -40.48 -19.68 -22.20
N GLN A 61 -41.30 -20.54 -22.83
CA GLN A 61 -42.48 -21.17 -22.21
C GLN A 61 -42.13 -22.08 -21.02
N LEU A 62 -40.91 -22.63 -20.98
CA LEU A 62 -40.40 -23.40 -19.84
C LEU A 62 -39.92 -22.50 -18.68
N LYS A 63 -39.64 -21.22 -18.94
CA LYS A 63 -39.24 -20.24 -17.92
C LYS A 63 -40.42 -19.57 -17.23
N ASP A 64 -41.62 -19.60 -17.82
CA ASP A 64 -42.80 -18.94 -17.28
C ASP A 64 -43.40 -19.76 -16.11
N PRO A 65 -43.38 -19.26 -14.87
CA PRO A 65 -43.77 -20.02 -13.67
C PRO A 65 -45.29 -20.25 -13.54
N SER A 66 -46.10 -19.69 -14.45
CA SER A 66 -47.57 -19.69 -14.41
C SER A 66 -48.25 -20.89 -15.08
N SER A 67 -47.49 -21.79 -15.73
CA SER A 67 -48.02 -22.98 -16.43
C SER A 67 -47.93 -24.29 -15.63
N ILE A 68 -47.60 -24.23 -14.34
CA ILE A 68 -47.56 -25.40 -13.44
C ILE A 68 -48.56 -25.15 -12.31
N SER A 69 -49.85 -25.18 -12.63
CA SER A 69 -50.87 -25.28 -11.60
C SER A 69 -51.85 -26.41 -11.94
N LYS A 70 -51.98 -27.32 -10.96
CA LYS A 70 -53.07 -28.28 -10.78
C LYS A 70 -53.19 -29.39 -11.83
N LYS A 71 -52.45 -30.48 -11.62
CA LYS A 71 -52.99 -31.82 -11.31
C LYS A 71 -51.89 -32.86 -11.50
N HIS A 72 -51.26 -33.25 -10.40
CA HIS A 72 -51.17 -34.64 -9.92
C HIS A 72 -50.12 -34.67 -8.82
N LYS A 73 -50.59 -34.89 -7.58
CA LYS A 73 -49.81 -35.44 -6.47
C LYS A 73 -49.01 -36.63 -7.01
N LYS A 74 -47.71 -36.44 -7.21
CA LYS A 74 -46.72 -37.51 -7.32
C LYS A 74 -45.58 -37.18 -6.36
N ILE A 75 -45.70 -37.77 -5.18
CA ILE A 75 -44.66 -38.52 -4.45
C ILE A 75 -43.26 -37.90 -4.55
N THR A 76 -42.90 -37.21 -3.47
CA THR A 76 -41.58 -37.15 -2.83
C THR A 76 -40.37 -37.35 -3.73
N THR A 77 -39.72 -36.26 -4.15
CA THR A 77 -38.31 -36.29 -4.52
C THR A 77 -37.51 -35.60 -3.42
N GLN A 78 -36.78 -36.44 -2.69
CA GLN A 78 -35.85 -36.12 -1.60
C GLN A 78 -35.14 -34.77 -1.78
N GLU A 79 -35.16 -33.96 -0.73
CA GLU A 79 -34.38 -32.74 -0.59
C GLU A 79 -32.92 -33.01 -0.96
N ARG A 80 -32.36 -32.23 -1.91
CA ARG A 80 -30.98 -32.38 -2.39
C ARG A 80 -30.20 -31.11 -2.13
N LEU A 81 -28.95 -31.26 -1.72
CA LEU A 81 -28.03 -30.14 -1.62
C LEU A 81 -27.65 -29.62 -3.01
N PRO A 82 -27.55 -28.28 -3.20
CA PRO A 82 -26.98 -27.69 -4.40
C PRO A 82 -25.55 -28.18 -4.66
N PRO A 83 -25.11 -28.25 -5.93
CA PRO A 83 -23.76 -28.73 -6.29
C PRO A 83 -22.63 -27.87 -5.73
N VAL A 84 -22.92 -26.63 -5.31
CA VAL A 84 -22.02 -25.77 -4.55
C VAL A 84 -22.80 -25.24 -3.37
N THR A 85 -22.34 -25.50 -2.15
CA THR A 85 -23.03 -25.12 -0.92
C THR A 85 -22.06 -24.47 0.06
N LEU A 86 -22.55 -23.49 0.80
CA LEU A 86 -21.82 -22.89 1.90
C LEU A 86 -21.99 -23.76 3.14
N VAL A 87 -20.87 -24.20 3.70
CA VAL A 87 -20.85 -25.13 4.83
C VAL A 87 -20.03 -24.57 5.98
N LYS A 88 -20.38 -24.97 7.21
CA LYS A 88 -19.59 -24.73 8.41
C LYS A 88 -18.88 -26.02 8.81
N ILE A 89 -17.58 -25.95 9.04
CA ILE A 89 -16.78 -27.08 9.54
C ILE A 89 -17.15 -27.33 11.01
N SER A 90 -17.65 -28.52 11.33
CA SER A 90 -18.14 -28.87 12.68
C SER A 90 -17.21 -29.79 13.45
N ALA A 91 -16.57 -30.75 12.77
CA ALA A 91 -15.66 -31.69 13.41
C ALA A 91 -14.51 -32.08 12.47
N SER A 92 -13.40 -32.51 13.04
CA SER A 92 -12.31 -33.17 12.32
C SER A 92 -12.45 -34.69 12.47
N ASP A 93 -12.15 -35.42 11.41
CA ASP A 93 -12.04 -36.87 11.45
C ASP A 93 -10.61 -37.29 11.84
N ASN A 94 -10.46 -38.48 12.44
CA ASN A 94 -9.17 -39.02 12.91
C ASN A 94 -8.14 -39.20 11.79
N ASN A 95 -8.59 -39.24 10.54
CA ASN A 95 -7.75 -39.38 9.34
C ASN A 95 -7.37 -38.04 8.69
N GLY A 96 -7.58 -36.90 9.37
CA GLY A 96 -7.24 -35.56 8.87
C GLY A 96 -8.26 -34.97 7.88
N GLY A 97 -9.45 -35.57 7.76
CA GLY A 97 -10.60 -35.00 7.05
C GLY A 97 -11.45 -34.09 7.96
N PHE A 98 -12.48 -33.46 7.39
CA PHE A 98 -13.45 -32.66 8.14
C PHE A 98 -14.90 -33.07 7.86
N ILE A 99 -15.76 -32.92 8.87
CA ILE A 99 -17.21 -33.00 8.73
C ILE A 99 -17.75 -31.57 8.68
N ALA A 100 -18.65 -31.30 7.74
CA ALA A 100 -19.27 -30.00 7.57
C ALA A 100 -20.79 -30.10 7.47
N HIS A 101 -21.49 -29.05 7.92
CA HIS A 101 -22.94 -28.92 7.74
C HIS A 101 -23.27 -27.75 6.83
N PRO A 102 -24.30 -27.86 5.97
CA PRO A 102 -24.80 -26.75 5.17
C PRO A 102 -25.37 -25.65 6.09
N LEU A 103 -25.12 -24.40 5.75
CA LEU A 103 -25.68 -23.25 6.49
C LEU A 103 -27.15 -22.98 6.16
N GLU A 104 -27.60 -23.43 4.99
CA GLU A 104 -28.99 -23.34 4.54
C GLU A 104 -29.50 -24.72 4.16
N TRP A 105 -30.47 -25.24 4.92
CA TRP A 105 -31.17 -26.51 4.66
C TRP A 105 -32.64 -26.36 5.03
N LYS A 106 -33.53 -26.96 4.23
CA LYS A 106 -34.99 -26.82 4.40
C LYS A 106 -35.69 -28.04 5.01
N GLY A 107 -34.94 -29.09 5.36
CA GLY A 107 -35.45 -30.31 5.97
C GLY A 107 -35.14 -30.45 7.45
N ASP A 108 -35.82 -31.41 8.10
CA ASP A 108 -35.76 -31.61 9.56
C ASP A 108 -34.39 -32.05 10.09
N LEU A 109 -33.60 -32.79 9.29
CA LEU A 109 -32.25 -33.22 9.63
C LEU A 109 -31.22 -32.65 8.64
N THR A 110 -30.27 -31.87 9.14
CA THR A 110 -29.19 -31.31 8.33
C THR A 110 -28.24 -32.42 7.87
N PRO A 111 -28.00 -32.60 6.56
CA PRO A 111 -27.11 -33.65 6.07
C PRO A 111 -25.65 -33.36 6.43
N ASN A 112 -24.93 -34.39 6.87
CA ASN A 112 -23.49 -34.34 7.10
C ASN A 112 -22.74 -34.47 5.77
N ILE A 113 -21.75 -33.60 5.57
CA ILE A 113 -20.91 -33.56 4.38
C ILE A 113 -19.48 -33.89 4.80
N GLU A 114 -18.95 -35.00 4.30
CA GLU A 114 -17.58 -35.41 4.56
C GLU A 114 -16.62 -34.69 3.61
N ILE A 115 -15.54 -34.13 4.12
CA ILE A 115 -14.47 -33.49 3.36
C ILE A 115 -13.19 -34.29 3.53
N PRO A 116 -12.87 -35.18 2.57
CA PRO A 116 -11.64 -35.97 2.59
C PRO A 116 -10.37 -35.09 2.55
N PRO A 117 -9.28 -35.50 3.22
CA PRO A 117 -8.02 -34.74 3.30
C PRO A 117 -7.42 -34.41 1.91
N ARG A 118 -7.56 -35.32 0.94
CA ARG A 118 -7.13 -35.11 -0.46
C ARG A 118 -7.75 -33.89 -1.14
N TYR A 119 -8.88 -33.40 -0.63
CA TYR A 119 -9.61 -32.25 -1.16
C TYR A 119 -9.36 -30.95 -0.38
N ILE A 120 -8.39 -30.97 0.54
CA ILE A 120 -7.90 -29.83 1.31
C ILE A 120 -6.49 -29.50 0.78
N LYS A 121 -6.39 -28.63 -0.23
CA LYS A 121 -5.10 -28.20 -0.79
C LYS A 121 -4.90 -26.71 -0.58
N GLY A 122 -3.81 -26.33 0.10
CA GLY A 122 -3.32 -24.94 0.18
C GLY A 122 -4.19 -23.97 0.98
N VAL A 123 -5.13 -24.45 1.81
CA VAL A 123 -6.00 -23.60 2.65
C VAL A 123 -5.96 -24.12 4.09
N SER A 124 -5.53 -23.29 5.03
CA SER A 124 -5.58 -23.58 6.46
C SER A 124 -7.03 -23.46 6.97
N ILE A 125 -7.62 -24.58 7.38
CA ILE A 125 -9.01 -24.68 7.84
C ILE A 125 -9.01 -25.17 9.28
N SER A 126 -9.83 -24.53 10.10
CA SER A 126 -10.05 -24.84 11.51
C SER A 126 -11.53 -25.12 11.77
N LEU A 127 -11.84 -25.75 12.91
CA LEU A 127 -13.22 -25.94 13.36
C LEU A 127 -13.94 -24.58 13.46
N GLY A 128 -15.17 -24.52 12.97
CA GLY A 128 -15.98 -23.30 12.94
C GLY A 128 -15.81 -22.43 11.68
N ASP A 129 -14.83 -22.73 10.82
CA ASP A 129 -14.64 -22.02 9.56
C ASP A 129 -15.82 -22.22 8.61
N HIS A 130 -16.11 -21.17 7.83
CA HIS A 130 -17.12 -21.21 6.78
C HIS A 130 -16.42 -21.40 5.44
N CYS A 131 -16.83 -22.41 4.68
CA CYS A 131 -16.20 -22.78 3.42
C CYS A 131 -17.23 -22.89 2.31
N LEU A 132 -16.86 -22.45 1.10
CA LEU A 132 -17.62 -22.76 -0.10
C LEU A 132 -17.16 -24.12 -0.61
N VAL A 133 -18.07 -25.09 -0.64
CA VAL A 133 -17.75 -26.49 -0.94
C VAL A 133 -18.54 -26.96 -2.14
N LYS A 134 -17.85 -27.62 -3.07
CA LYS A 134 -18.47 -28.36 -4.17
C LYS A 134 -18.93 -29.72 -3.65
N ILE A 135 -20.22 -30.01 -3.77
CA ILE A 135 -20.87 -31.20 -3.22
C ILE A 135 -20.92 -32.31 -4.28
N PHE A 136 -20.54 -33.51 -3.87
CA PHE A 136 -20.64 -34.76 -4.62
C PHE A 136 -21.51 -35.73 -3.83
N ARG A 137 -22.45 -36.38 -4.51
CA ARG A 137 -23.29 -37.41 -3.89
C ARG A 137 -22.59 -38.76 -3.98
N ASN A 138 -22.47 -39.45 -2.86
CA ASN A 138 -21.96 -40.81 -2.85
C ASN A 138 -23.05 -41.76 -3.36
N LYS A 139 -22.71 -42.63 -4.31
CA LYS A 139 -23.64 -43.62 -4.90
C LYS A 139 -23.74 -44.91 -4.07
N THR A 140 -22.78 -45.13 -3.17
CA THR A 140 -22.69 -46.28 -2.26
C THR A 140 -22.95 -45.83 -0.82
N PRO A 141 -23.69 -46.60 -0.01
CA PRO A 141 -23.98 -46.25 1.37
C PRO A 141 -22.78 -46.60 2.26
N GLN A 142 -21.77 -45.73 2.29
CA GLN A 142 -20.83 -45.65 3.40
C GLN A 142 -21.09 -44.33 4.13
N SER A 143 -21.41 -44.44 5.43
CA SER A 143 -21.73 -43.44 6.48
C SER A 143 -22.27 -42.05 6.11
N PHE A 144 -21.71 -41.33 5.13
CA PHE A 144 -22.12 -39.99 4.71
C PHE A 144 -22.72 -39.97 3.30
N SER A 145 -23.90 -39.33 3.18
CA SER A 145 -24.62 -39.20 1.90
C SER A 145 -23.95 -38.24 0.90
N TYR A 146 -23.07 -37.36 1.39
CA TYR A 146 -22.42 -36.31 0.61
C TYR A 146 -20.93 -36.20 0.94
N THR A 147 -20.10 -36.05 -0.10
CA THR A 147 -18.70 -35.67 0.00
C THR A 147 -18.47 -34.27 -0.58
N GLY A 148 -17.54 -33.53 0.00
CA GLY A 148 -17.25 -32.15 -0.34
C GLY A 148 -15.81 -31.94 -0.81
N ARG A 149 -15.63 -31.06 -1.80
CA ARG A 149 -14.32 -30.47 -2.12
C ARG A 149 -14.33 -28.97 -1.82
N ILE A 150 -13.37 -28.52 -1.04
CA ILE A 150 -13.27 -27.10 -0.69
C ILE A 150 -12.84 -26.31 -1.94
N ILE A 151 -13.62 -25.28 -2.25
CA ILE A 151 -13.30 -24.31 -3.31
C ILE A 151 -12.50 -23.17 -2.70
N ARG A 152 -13.01 -22.58 -1.62
CA ARG A 152 -12.35 -21.51 -0.86
C ARG A 152 -12.92 -21.39 0.55
N LYS A 153 -12.08 -20.95 1.50
CA LYS A 153 -12.54 -20.44 2.81
C LYS A 153 -13.24 -19.10 2.61
N ILE A 154 -14.40 -18.91 3.22
CA ILE A 154 -15.11 -17.64 3.29
C ILE A 154 -14.86 -17.07 4.67
N ASN A 155 -14.05 -16.02 4.75
CA ASN A 155 -13.98 -15.22 5.96
C ASN A 155 -15.33 -14.50 6.11
N LYS A 156 -16.12 -14.93 7.08
CA LYS A 156 -17.28 -14.17 7.56
C LYS A 156 -16.74 -13.00 8.40
N GLN A 157 -16.02 -12.09 7.77
CA GLN A 157 -15.80 -10.78 8.37
C GLN A 157 -17.13 -10.05 8.32
N GLU A 158 -17.65 -9.71 9.49
CA GLU A 158 -18.74 -8.76 9.64
C GLU A 158 -18.33 -7.48 8.89
N ARG A 159 -19.16 -7.03 7.95
CA ARG A 159 -18.85 -5.82 7.21
C ARG A 159 -19.13 -4.65 8.14
N THR A 160 -18.11 -4.12 8.78
CA THR A 160 -18.23 -2.85 9.49
C THR A 160 -18.20 -1.69 8.49
N MET A 161 -18.93 -0.63 8.79
CA MET A 161 -18.97 0.63 8.08
C MET A 161 -18.75 1.74 9.08
N LEU A 162 -17.90 2.69 8.73
CA LEU A 162 -17.86 3.98 9.41
C LEU A 162 -18.89 4.91 8.79
N GLY A 163 -19.56 5.64 9.65
CA GLY A 163 -20.43 6.71 9.23
C GLY A 163 -20.70 7.69 10.35
N ILE A 164 -21.31 8.80 9.98
CA ILE A 164 -21.77 9.79 10.95
C ILE A 164 -23.23 9.56 11.21
N VAL A 165 -23.58 9.56 12.49
CA VAL A 165 -24.97 9.53 12.92
C VAL A 165 -25.60 10.88 12.66
N LYS A 166 -26.63 10.88 11.83
CA LYS A 166 -27.54 12.01 11.64
C LYS A 166 -28.92 11.62 12.15
N LYS A 167 -29.52 12.48 12.96
CA LYS A 167 -30.91 12.32 13.35
C LYS A 167 -31.80 12.88 12.24
N LEU A 168 -32.67 12.04 11.68
CA LEU A 168 -33.67 12.43 10.69
C LEU A 168 -34.89 13.07 11.37
N GLU A 169 -35.66 13.84 10.59
CA GLU A 169 -36.88 14.52 11.07
C GLU A 169 -37.94 13.54 11.60
N ASN A 170 -37.94 12.30 11.11
CA ASN A 170 -38.82 11.21 11.56
C ASN A 170 -38.32 10.49 12.84
N ASN A 171 -37.38 11.08 13.58
CA ASN A 171 -36.72 10.52 14.76
C ASN A 171 -35.92 9.22 14.53
N GLN A 172 -35.69 8.80 13.28
CA GLN A 172 -34.78 7.70 12.97
C GLN A 172 -33.33 8.18 12.90
N TRP A 173 -32.41 7.29 13.24
CA TRP A 173 -30.98 7.53 13.11
C TRP A 173 -30.51 7.00 11.76
N GLN A 174 -29.83 7.86 11.00
CA GLN A 174 -29.19 7.50 9.74
C GLN A 174 -27.67 7.50 9.93
N LEU A 175 -27.02 6.47 9.42
CA LEU A 175 -25.58 6.39 9.27
C LEU A 175 -25.21 6.92 7.89
N CYS A 176 -24.71 8.15 7.83
CA CYS A 176 -24.19 8.75 6.62
C CYS A 176 -22.80 8.19 6.33
N SER A 177 -22.60 7.61 5.15
CA SER A 177 -21.32 6.98 4.82
C SER A 177 -20.22 8.01 4.58
N ILE A 178 -19.00 7.70 5.01
CA ILE A 178 -17.82 8.56 4.81
C ILE A 178 -17.18 8.27 3.44
N ASP A 179 -17.35 7.06 2.93
CA ASP A 179 -16.90 6.65 1.62
C ASP A 179 -17.89 7.06 0.54
N ARG A 180 -17.41 7.76 -0.51
CA ARG A 180 -18.22 8.25 -1.64
C ARG A 180 -18.99 7.17 -2.40
N LYS A 181 -18.60 5.89 -2.26
CA LYS A 181 -19.13 4.75 -3.05
C LYS A 181 -20.21 3.96 -2.31
N THR A 182 -20.46 4.27 -1.05
CA THR A 182 -21.35 3.52 -0.18
C THR A 182 -22.57 4.35 0.16
N ASN A 183 -23.74 3.73 0.04
CA ASN A 183 -25.00 4.37 0.38
C ASN A 183 -25.16 4.44 1.90
N ASP A 184 -25.87 5.45 2.36
CA ASP A 184 -26.28 5.62 3.75
C ASP A 184 -27.14 4.44 4.24
N LEU A 185 -27.05 4.18 5.55
CA LEU A 185 -27.75 3.08 6.22
C LEU A 185 -28.69 3.64 7.30
N ILE A 186 -29.75 2.90 7.62
CA ILE A 186 -30.59 3.24 8.78
C ILE A 186 -30.05 2.47 9.99
N ILE A 187 -29.92 3.14 11.14
CA ILE A 187 -29.44 2.53 12.37
C ILE A 187 -30.61 1.86 13.10
N GLU A 188 -30.38 0.62 13.53
CA GLU A 188 -31.39 -0.12 14.30
C GLU A 188 -31.59 0.50 15.69
N THR A 189 -32.86 0.63 16.08
CA THR A 189 -33.29 0.99 17.43
C THR A 189 -33.93 -0.24 18.09
N PRO A 190 -33.76 -0.47 19.40
CA PRO A 190 -33.14 0.41 20.40
C PRO A 190 -31.61 0.48 20.29
N LEU A 191 -31.04 1.59 20.74
CA LEU A 191 -29.60 1.82 20.74
C LEU A 191 -29.00 1.27 22.04
N ASP A 192 -27.96 0.45 21.92
CA ASP A 192 -27.19 -0.05 23.09
C ASP A 192 -26.17 0.98 23.59
N VAL A 193 -25.93 2.05 22.82
CA VAL A 193 -24.89 3.06 23.06
C VAL A 193 -25.50 4.45 22.89
N ASP A 194 -25.15 5.38 23.77
CA ASP A 194 -25.57 6.78 23.67
C ASP A 194 -24.89 7.44 22.46
N ILE A 195 -25.69 7.94 21.53
CA ILE A 195 -25.22 8.58 20.29
C ILE A 195 -25.83 9.96 20.12
N LYS A 196 -25.01 10.91 19.71
CA LYS A 196 -25.44 12.27 19.37
C LYS A 196 -25.36 12.46 17.86
N SER A 197 -26.20 13.36 17.33
CA SER A 197 -26.10 13.75 15.92
C SER A 197 -24.75 14.43 15.69
N GLY A 198 -23.99 13.96 14.71
CA GLY A 198 -22.63 14.41 14.44
C GLY A 198 -21.53 13.49 14.99
N ASP A 199 -21.89 12.45 15.77
CA ASP A 199 -20.90 11.46 16.21
C ASP A 199 -20.44 10.57 15.05
N LEU A 200 -19.14 10.30 15.03
CA LEU A 200 -18.53 9.28 14.20
C LEU A 200 -18.69 7.93 14.91
N VAL A 201 -19.28 6.97 14.21
CA VAL A 201 -19.52 5.63 14.76
C VAL A 201 -19.03 4.53 13.83
N GLU A 202 -18.54 3.46 14.43
CA GLU A 202 -18.34 2.18 13.76
C GLU A 202 -19.61 1.35 13.89
N ALA A 203 -20.20 0.97 12.77
CA ALA A 203 -21.43 0.20 12.74
C ALA A 203 -21.29 -1.09 11.92
N GLU A 204 -21.88 -2.17 12.39
CA GLU A 204 -21.94 -3.45 11.69
C GLU A 204 -23.10 -3.45 10.68
N ILE A 205 -22.80 -3.70 9.39
CA ILE A 205 -23.82 -3.84 8.35
C ILE A 205 -24.51 -5.20 8.49
N ARG A 206 -25.79 -5.20 8.82
CA ARG A 206 -26.60 -6.42 8.77
C ARG A 206 -27.13 -6.67 7.36
N LYS A 207 -27.06 -7.92 6.92
CA LYS A 207 -27.67 -8.33 5.64
C LYS A 207 -29.17 -8.48 5.85
N ASN A 208 -29.96 -7.64 5.18
CA ASN A 208 -31.40 -7.85 5.08
C ASN A 208 -31.72 -8.65 3.79
N THR A 209 -32.65 -9.62 3.89
CA THR A 209 -33.02 -10.55 2.82
C THR A 209 -34.15 -10.05 1.92
N ALA A 210 -34.61 -8.81 2.10
CA ALA A 210 -35.68 -8.20 1.31
C ALA A 210 -35.31 -6.78 0.85
N TYR A 211 -36.07 -6.25 -0.12
CA TYR A 211 -36.00 -4.93 -0.78
C TYR A 211 -36.06 -3.68 0.15
N ARG A 212 -35.77 -3.82 1.45
CA ARG A 212 -35.70 -2.72 2.44
C ARG A 212 -34.29 -2.14 2.54
N SER A 213 -34.21 -0.88 2.97
CA SER A 213 -32.97 -0.20 3.32
C SER A 213 -32.11 -1.08 4.23
N LYS A 214 -30.80 -1.10 3.96
CA LYS A 214 -29.84 -1.87 4.75
C LYS A 214 -29.74 -1.24 6.15
N ASN A 215 -29.84 -2.08 7.16
CA ASN A 215 -29.75 -1.68 8.55
C ASN A 215 -28.32 -1.84 9.07
N ALA A 216 -27.93 -0.97 10.01
CA ALA A 216 -26.65 -1.04 10.70
C ALA A 216 -26.85 -1.05 12.23
N LYS A 217 -26.03 -1.83 12.95
CA LYS A 217 -25.97 -1.79 14.41
C LYS A 217 -24.71 -1.03 14.83
N VAL A 218 -24.84 0.01 15.63
CA VAL A 218 -23.68 0.74 16.18
C VAL A 218 -22.91 -0.18 17.11
N LYS A 219 -21.59 -0.27 16.90
CA LYS A 219 -20.66 -1.05 17.71
C LYS A 219 -19.89 -0.15 18.68
N ASN A 220 -19.28 0.92 18.15
CA ASN A 220 -18.44 1.83 18.91
C ASN A 220 -18.74 3.28 18.50
N VAL A 221 -18.75 4.19 19.49
CA VAL A 221 -18.75 5.64 19.26
C VAL A 221 -17.30 6.13 19.34
N LEU A 222 -16.82 6.72 18.25
CA LEU A 222 -15.42 7.10 18.09
C LEU A 222 -15.15 8.56 18.48
N GLY A 223 -16.21 9.37 18.58
CA GLY A 223 -16.16 10.78 18.99
C GLY A 223 -16.96 11.67 18.05
N SER A 224 -17.00 12.98 18.34
CA SER A 224 -17.66 13.96 17.47
C SER A 224 -16.77 14.31 16.27
N ILE A 225 -17.38 14.54 15.10
CA ILE A 225 -16.70 15.03 13.90
C ILE A 225 -15.97 16.37 14.10
N ASP A 226 -16.44 17.18 15.05
CA ASP A 226 -15.82 18.46 15.38
C ASP A 226 -14.51 18.28 16.16
N SER A 227 -14.23 17.06 16.62
CA SER A 227 -12.96 16.68 17.23
C SER A 227 -11.99 16.15 16.18
N GLU A 228 -10.77 16.69 16.16
CA GLU A 228 -9.73 16.34 15.18
C GLU A 228 -9.39 14.84 15.16
N LYS A 229 -9.39 14.21 16.34
CA LYS A 229 -9.15 12.76 16.49
C LYS A 229 -10.08 11.91 15.62
N ALA A 230 -11.28 12.41 15.30
CA ALA A 230 -12.21 11.71 14.43
C ALA A 230 -11.67 11.59 12.99
N LEU A 231 -10.96 12.60 12.45
CA LEU A 231 -10.47 12.58 11.07
C LEU A 231 -9.33 11.56 10.87
N SER A 232 -8.38 11.51 11.80
CA SER A 232 -7.32 10.50 11.81
C SER A 232 -7.89 9.10 12.06
N MET A 233 -8.91 8.98 12.93
CA MET A 233 -9.60 7.71 13.18
C MET A 233 -10.34 7.17 11.95
N ILE A 234 -10.94 8.06 11.13
CA ILE A 234 -11.54 7.68 9.85
C ILE A 234 -10.51 7.01 8.94
N ALA A 235 -9.33 7.62 8.80
CA ALA A 235 -8.26 7.08 7.97
C ALA A 235 -7.77 5.71 8.49
N LEU A 236 -7.56 5.61 9.80
CA LEU A 236 -7.13 4.37 10.46
C LEU A 236 -8.07 3.21 10.18
N ILE A 237 -9.37 3.41 10.41
CA ILE A 237 -10.36 2.34 10.28
C ILE A 237 -10.66 2.04 8.82
N SER A 238 -10.80 3.06 7.96
CA SER A 238 -11.02 2.89 6.51
C SER A 238 -9.91 2.06 5.86
N LYS A 239 -8.66 2.25 6.32
CA LYS A 239 -7.50 1.47 5.86
C LYS A 239 -7.30 0.17 6.63
N GLY A 240 -8.03 -0.08 7.70
CA GLY A 240 -7.87 -1.26 8.55
C GLY A 240 -6.49 -1.32 9.23
N ILE A 241 -5.97 -0.16 9.66
CA ILE A 241 -4.74 -0.05 10.43
C ILE A 241 -5.04 -0.41 11.89
N PRO A 242 -4.36 -1.41 12.47
CA PRO A 242 -4.52 -1.72 13.90
C PRO A 242 -4.03 -0.56 14.75
N TYR A 243 -4.89 0.00 15.59
CA TYR A 243 -4.54 1.08 16.52
C TYR A 243 -4.62 0.65 17.99
N VAL A 244 -5.51 -0.27 18.34
CA VAL A 244 -5.61 -0.85 19.69
C VAL A 244 -4.65 -2.03 19.85
N PHE A 245 -3.89 -2.05 20.94
CA PHE A 245 -3.05 -3.19 21.31
C PHE A 245 -3.89 -4.25 22.06
N PRO A 246 -3.79 -5.54 21.69
CA PRO A 246 -4.40 -6.62 22.47
C PRO A 246 -3.88 -6.67 23.91
N GLU A 247 -4.71 -7.15 24.85
CA GLU A 247 -4.35 -7.22 26.27
C GLU A 247 -3.09 -8.05 26.54
N GLU A 248 -2.92 -9.16 25.82
CA GLU A 248 -1.73 -10.02 25.92
C GLU A 248 -0.44 -9.26 25.57
N VAL A 249 -0.51 -8.38 24.57
CA VAL A 249 0.62 -7.53 24.14
C VAL A 249 0.95 -6.48 25.21
N LEU A 250 -0.07 -5.85 25.78
CA LEU A 250 0.11 -4.86 26.84
C LEU A 250 0.66 -5.50 28.13
N LYS A 251 0.21 -6.71 28.46
CA LYS A 251 0.73 -7.48 29.60
C LYS A 251 2.21 -7.81 29.39
N GLN A 252 2.56 -8.38 28.22
CA GLN A 252 3.95 -8.68 27.88
C GLN A 252 4.83 -7.43 27.93
N ALA A 253 4.33 -6.28 27.44
CA ALA A 253 5.06 -5.02 27.51
C ALA A 253 5.31 -4.59 28.96
N LYS A 254 4.28 -4.61 29.82
CA LYS A 254 4.40 -4.23 31.24
C LYS A 254 5.37 -5.11 32.02
N ASP A 255 5.41 -6.40 31.69
CA ASP A 255 6.30 -7.37 32.35
C ASP A 255 7.78 -7.22 31.90
N ALA A 256 8.04 -6.48 30.81
CA ALA A 256 9.39 -6.23 30.33
C ALA A 256 10.18 -5.33 31.29
N LYS A 257 11.41 -5.73 31.59
CA LYS A 257 12.30 -5.04 32.53
C LYS A 257 13.48 -4.41 31.79
N PRO A 258 14.01 -3.27 32.27
CA PRO A 258 15.27 -2.74 31.79
C PRO A 258 16.38 -3.79 31.87
N ILE A 259 17.34 -3.73 30.95
CA ILE A 259 18.50 -4.61 30.99
C ILE A 259 19.34 -4.30 32.24
N VAL A 260 19.78 -5.35 32.94
CA VAL A 260 20.62 -5.24 34.14
C VAL A 260 21.99 -5.91 33.96
N SER A 261 22.10 -6.88 33.03
CA SER A 261 23.31 -7.66 32.83
C SER A 261 23.99 -7.38 31.49
N THR A 262 25.33 -7.37 31.49
CA THR A 262 26.19 -7.34 30.30
C THR A 262 26.43 -8.73 29.69
N THR A 263 25.81 -9.80 30.20
CA THR A 263 26.01 -11.16 29.65
C THR A 263 25.71 -11.17 28.14
N ASN A 264 26.66 -11.66 27.34
CA ASN A 264 26.63 -11.67 25.86
C ASN A 264 26.55 -10.27 25.21
N ARG A 265 27.09 -9.24 25.88
CA ARG A 265 27.22 -7.88 25.34
C ARG A 265 28.53 -7.24 25.71
N GLU A 266 29.06 -6.44 24.80
CA GLU A 266 30.19 -5.57 25.09
C GLU A 266 29.71 -4.33 25.86
N ASP A 267 30.52 -3.84 26.79
CA ASP A 267 30.22 -2.63 27.56
C ASP A 267 30.85 -1.41 26.90
N TRP A 268 30.02 -0.58 26.26
CA TRP A 268 30.42 0.62 25.55
C TRP A 268 29.88 1.89 26.23
N ARG A 269 29.49 1.80 27.51
CA ARG A 269 28.94 2.95 28.26
C ARG A 269 29.90 4.12 28.43
N GLN A 270 31.20 3.90 28.24
CA GLN A 270 32.24 4.93 28.30
C GLN A 270 32.44 5.66 26.95
N LEU A 271 31.89 5.14 25.85
CA LEU A 271 31.95 5.81 24.55
C LEU A 271 30.88 6.91 24.51
N PRO A 272 31.22 8.15 24.11
CA PRO A 272 30.32 9.29 24.23
C PRO A 272 29.34 9.38 23.06
N PHE A 273 28.44 8.41 22.98
CA PHE A 273 27.36 8.40 21.99
C PHE A 273 26.37 9.54 22.22
N ILE A 274 25.87 10.13 21.13
CA ILE A 274 24.79 11.11 21.15
C ILE A 274 23.66 10.70 20.21
N THR A 275 22.45 11.18 20.47
CA THR A 275 21.32 11.08 19.54
C THR A 275 21.03 12.45 18.92
N ILE A 276 20.65 12.46 17.63
CA ILE A 276 20.35 13.69 16.89
C ILE A 276 19.02 13.49 16.16
N ASP A 277 17.96 14.09 16.69
CA ASP A 277 16.57 13.84 16.28
C ASP A 277 15.73 15.12 16.26
N PRO A 278 14.51 15.11 15.67
CA PRO A 278 13.56 16.19 15.86
C PRO A 278 13.25 16.43 17.36
N PRO A 279 13.04 17.69 17.80
CA PRO A 279 12.74 17.98 19.21
C PRO A 279 11.52 17.24 19.77
N ASP A 280 10.54 16.94 18.92
CA ASP A 280 9.30 16.22 19.23
C ASP A 280 9.44 14.69 19.24
N ALA A 281 10.59 14.14 18.84
CA ALA A 281 10.84 12.70 18.86
C ALA A 281 10.94 12.14 20.30
N LYS A 282 10.30 11.00 20.53
CA LYS A 282 10.30 10.26 21.81
C LYS A 282 10.99 8.90 21.70
N ASP A 283 10.98 8.33 20.52
CA ASP A 283 11.56 7.06 20.10
C ASP A 283 12.90 7.33 19.38
N HIS A 284 14.01 7.20 20.12
CA HIS A 284 15.35 7.37 19.59
C HIS A 284 15.90 6.00 19.17
N ASP A 285 15.88 5.72 17.86
CA ASP A 285 16.36 4.46 17.29
C ASP A 285 17.88 4.39 17.23
N ASP A 286 18.54 5.50 16.89
CA ASP A 286 19.96 5.54 16.56
C ASP A 286 20.76 6.53 17.41
N ALA A 287 22.01 6.17 17.66
CA ALA A 287 23.00 7.01 18.29
C ALA A 287 24.33 6.92 17.54
N VAL A 288 25.05 8.03 17.48
CA VAL A 288 26.25 8.16 16.64
C VAL A 288 27.46 8.62 17.44
N TYR A 289 28.63 8.13 17.04
CA TYR A 289 29.93 8.52 17.56
C TYR A 289 30.99 8.39 16.45
N ALA A 290 31.96 9.29 16.41
CA ALA A 290 33.05 9.22 15.44
C ALA A 290 34.38 9.65 16.03
N VAL A 291 35.46 9.00 15.59
CA VAL A 291 36.85 9.34 15.93
C VAL A 291 37.72 9.24 14.70
N LYS A 292 38.87 9.91 14.75
CA LYS A 292 39.89 9.75 13.71
C LYS A 292 40.46 8.33 13.78
N ASP A 293 40.78 7.76 12.62
CA ASP A 293 41.52 6.50 12.57
C ASP A 293 43.00 6.78 12.85
N GLU A 294 43.57 6.10 13.84
CA GLU A 294 44.98 6.23 14.24
C GLU A 294 45.89 5.29 13.45
N ASP A 295 45.33 4.40 12.63
CA ASP A 295 46.09 3.51 11.75
C ASP A 295 46.96 4.32 10.76
N PRO A 296 48.30 4.21 10.80
CA PRO A 296 49.19 4.89 9.86
C PRO A 296 48.93 4.53 8.39
N ALA A 297 48.35 3.35 8.13
CA ALA A 297 47.94 2.92 6.79
C ALA A 297 46.63 3.58 6.32
N ASN A 298 45.97 4.38 7.18
CA ASN A 298 44.74 5.11 6.89
C ASN A 298 44.85 6.60 7.26
N ASN A 299 45.87 7.27 6.74
CA ASN A 299 46.06 8.68 7.05
C ASN A 299 44.80 9.50 6.67
N ASP A 300 44.33 10.31 7.62
CA ASP A 300 43.08 11.09 7.52
C ASP A 300 41.80 10.24 7.35
N GLY A 301 41.86 8.98 7.75
CA GLY A 301 40.72 8.09 7.89
C GLY A 301 39.90 8.36 9.15
N TRP A 302 38.67 7.86 9.16
CA TRP A 302 37.71 8.07 10.24
C TRP A 302 36.98 6.77 10.58
N ILE A 303 36.75 6.57 11.87
CA ILE A 303 35.93 5.47 12.41
C ILE A 303 34.60 6.08 12.81
N VAL A 304 33.52 5.65 12.15
CA VAL A 304 32.14 6.04 12.50
C VAL A 304 31.45 4.85 13.12
N THR A 305 30.84 5.06 14.28
CA THR A 305 30.08 4.05 15.00
C THR A 305 28.63 4.49 15.08
N VAL A 306 27.74 3.61 14.62
CA VAL A 306 26.29 3.79 14.69
C VAL A 306 25.74 2.70 15.59
N ALA A 307 25.08 3.07 16.68
CA ALA A 307 24.42 2.16 17.60
C ALA A 307 22.91 2.25 17.42
N ILE A 308 22.25 1.12 17.14
CA ILE A 308 20.81 1.05 16.93
C ILE A 308 20.15 0.31 18.09
N ALA A 309 19.01 0.81 18.57
CA ALA A 309 18.22 0.18 19.61
C ALA A 309 18.00 -1.32 19.36
N ASP A 310 18.35 -2.17 20.33
CA ASP A 310 18.22 -3.62 20.24
C ASP A 310 16.78 -4.06 20.55
N VAL A 311 15.89 -3.84 19.59
CA VAL A 311 14.46 -4.16 19.73
C VAL A 311 14.21 -5.67 19.78
N SER A 312 15.05 -6.48 19.13
CA SER A 312 14.89 -7.95 19.13
C SER A 312 15.06 -8.57 20.51
N TYR A 313 15.82 -7.91 21.40
CA TYR A 313 15.92 -8.30 22.80
C TYR A 313 14.57 -8.30 23.52
N TYR A 314 13.75 -7.26 23.32
CA TYR A 314 12.44 -7.10 23.96
C TYR A 314 11.32 -7.79 23.17
N VAL A 315 11.40 -7.75 21.85
CA VAL A 315 10.42 -8.32 20.93
C VAL A 315 10.94 -9.64 20.40
N LYS A 316 10.75 -10.70 21.18
CA LYS A 316 11.19 -12.06 20.82
C LYS A 316 10.32 -12.67 19.73
N THR A 317 10.94 -13.39 18.81
CA THR A 317 10.25 -14.11 17.72
C THR A 317 9.10 -14.97 18.24
N GLY A 318 7.93 -14.85 17.60
CA GLY A 318 6.73 -15.63 17.92
C GLY A 318 5.94 -15.14 19.14
N SER A 319 6.46 -14.18 19.90
CA SER A 319 5.75 -13.59 21.04
C SER A 319 4.56 -12.71 20.61
N ALA A 320 3.68 -12.35 21.55
CA ALA A 320 2.52 -11.50 21.25
C ALA A 320 2.95 -10.13 20.69
N LEU A 321 4.01 -9.53 21.25
CA LEU A 321 4.64 -8.32 20.73
C LEU A 321 5.09 -8.48 19.27
N ASP A 322 5.72 -9.60 18.92
CA ASP A 322 6.21 -9.86 17.56
C ASP A 322 5.09 -10.02 16.54
N GLN A 323 4.06 -10.79 16.89
CA GLN A 323 2.90 -11.00 16.03
C GLN A 323 2.14 -9.70 15.77
N GLU A 324 1.97 -8.87 16.80
CA GLU A 324 1.32 -7.56 16.66
C GLU A 324 2.21 -6.57 15.88
N ALA A 325 3.53 -6.59 16.10
CA ALA A 325 4.48 -5.77 15.33
C ALA A 325 4.45 -6.13 13.83
N LEU A 326 4.42 -7.44 13.48
CA LEU A 326 4.27 -7.89 12.09
C LEU A 326 2.93 -7.46 11.49
N LYS A 327 1.83 -7.54 12.26
CA LYS A 327 0.48 -7.14 11.82
C LYS A 327 0.37 -5.64 11.57
N ARG A 328 1.10 -4.83 12.33
CA ARG A 328 1.20 -3.37 12.13
C ARG A 328 2.16 -3.02 11.00
N GLY A 329 3.31 -3.68 10.93
CA GLY A 329 4.36 -3.51 9.92
C GLY A 329 5.26 -2.30 10.18
N ASN A 330 4.66 -1.14 10.44
CA ASN A 330 5.35 0.10 10.75
C ASN A 330 4.49 1.04 11.60
N SER A 331 5.12 2.01 12.26
CA SER A 331 4.42 3.13 12.89
C SER A 331 3.80 4.03 11.82
N VAL A 332 2.68 4.69 12.14
CA VAL A 332 1.96 5.62 11.25
C VAL A 332 1.93 7.00 11.90
N TYR A 333 2.31 8.03 11.15
CA TYR A 333 2.52 9.40 11.65
C TYR A 333 1.45 10.33 11.09
N PHE A 334 0.40 10.58 11.87
CA PHE A 334 -0.58 11.62 11.56
C PHE A 334 -0.12 12.98 12.08
N PRO A 335 -0.67 14.09 11.55
CA PRO A 335 -0.37 15.42 12.07
C PRO A 335 -0.68 15.59 13.56
N ASP A 336 -1.72 14.92 14.08
CA ASP A 336 -2.21 15.04 15.46
C ASP A 336 -1.68 13.94 16.40
N CYS A 337 -1.33 12.77 15.87
CA CYS A 337 -0.93 11.63 16.68
C CYS A 337 -0.04 10.62 15.94
N VAL A 338 0.62 9.76 16.70
CA VAL A 338 1.39 8.62 16.17
C VAL A 338 0.68 7.33 16.57
N VAL A 339 0.47 6.43 15.62
CA VAL A 339 0.05 5.05 15.90
C VAL A 339 1.28 4.16 15.85
N PRO A 340 1.85 3.78 17.00
CA PRO A 340 3.15 3.12 17.03
C PRO A 340 3.03 1.64 16.64
N MET A 341 4.11 1.10 16.07
CA MET A 341 4.25 -0.33 15.82
C MET A 341 4.30 -1.13 17.13
N LEU A 342 4.94 -0.57 18.16
CA LEU A 342 5.16 -1.20 19.47
C LEU A 342 4.47 -0.38 20.58
N PRO A 343 4.08 -1.00 21.70
CA PRO A 343 3.57 -0.25 22.84
C PRO A 343 4.58 0.78 23.35
N GLU A 344 4.10 1.96 23.80
CA GLU A 344 4.97 3.08 24.20
C GLU A 344 6.01 2.74 25.27
N TYR A 345 5.67 1.84 26.21
CA TYR A 345 6.61 1.39 27.22
C TYR A 345 7.81 0.63 26.62
N ILE A 346 7.61 -0.07 25.50
CA ILE A 346 8.70 -0.69 24.74
C ILE A 346 9.41 0.36 23.88
N SER A 347 8.67 1.09 23.03
CA SER A 347 9.26 2.00 22.04
C SER A 347 9.94 3.21 22.67
N ASN A 348 9.22 3.97 23.51
CA ASN A 348 9.63 5.29 23.99
C ASN A 348 10.47 5.22 25.27
N ASN A 349 10.56 4.04 25.90
CA ASN A 349 11.29 3.86 27.16
C ASN A 349 12.38 2.79 27.06
N LEU A 350 12.02 1.50 26.98
CA LEU A 350 12.99 0.42 27.08
C LEU A 350 13.95 0.33 25.89
N CYS A 351 13.45 0.52 24.67
CA CYS A 351 14.26 0.51 23.45
C CYS A 351 14.90 1.87 23.15
N SER A 352 14.17 2.97 23.34
CA SER A 352 14.64 4.33 23.05
C SER A 352 15.99 4.61 23.74
N LEU A 353 16.96 5.10 22.97
CA LEU A 353 18.33 5.42 23.40
C LEU A 353 18.40 6.72 24.23
N LEU A 354 17.63 6.76 25.32
CA LEU A 354 17.45 7.91 26.19
C LEU A 354 18.76 8.37 26.86
N GLU A 355 18.91 9.68 26.97
CA GLU A 355 20.03 10.34 27.64
C GLU A 355 20.22 9.85 29.08
N GLY A 356 21.47 9.52 29.43
CA GLY A 356 21.88 9.09 30.76
C GLY A 356 21.39 7.69 31.18
N LYS A 357 20.71 6.94 30.30
CA LYS A 357 20.19 5.60 30.60
C LYS A 357 20.99 4.51 29.91
N ASP A 358 21.18 3.39 30.60
CA ASP A 358 21.80 2.19 30.03
C ASP A 358 20.81 1.50 29.09
N ARG A 359 21.23 1.27 27.85
CA ARG A 359 20.38 0.72 26.79
C ARG A 359 21.13 -0.35 25.98
N PRO A 360 20.46 -1.47 25.64
CA PRO A 360 21.02 -2.45 24.74
C PRO A 360 20.94 -1.92 23.29
N ALA A 361 22.01 -2.11 22.53
CA ALA A 361 22.08 -1.71 21.14
C ALA A 361 22.79 -2.77 20.29
N LEU A 362 22.42 -2.81 19.00
CA LEU A 362 23.18 -3.49 17.96
C LEU A 362 23.95 -2.40 17.20
N ALA A 363 25.26 -2.35 17.40
CA ALA A 363 26.12 -1.33 16.86
C ALA A 363 26.92 -1.83 15.66
N VAL A 364 27.21 -0.92 14.74
CA VAL A 364 28.12 -1.12 13.62
C VAL A 364 29.25 -0.11 13.70
N ARG A 365 30.49 -0.62 13.73
CA ARG A 365 31.71 0.18 13.66
C ARG A 365 32.22 0.13 12.22
N MET A 366 32.35 1.28 11.58
CA MET A 366 32.72 1.41 10.16
C MET A 366 33.98 2.26 10.03
N ILE A 367 34.95 1.80 9.25
CA ILE A 367 36.22 2.48 9.01
C ILE A 367 36.21 3.03 7.59
N PHE A 368 36.45 4.32 7.44
CA PHE A 368 36.50 5.03 6.17
C PHE A 368 37.89 5.60 5.88
N ASP A 369 38.25 5.64 4.61
CA ASP A 369 39.46 6.34 4.15
C ASP A 369 39.23 7.85 3.97
N ALA A 370 40.30 8.58 3.65
CA ALA A 370 40.25 10.02 3.39
C ALA A 370 39.34 10.44 2.21
N ASN A 371 38.96 9.49 1.34
CA ASN A 371 38.07 9.70 0.19
C ASN A 371 36.63 9.23 0.46
N GLY A 372 36.33 8.87 1.72
CA GLY A 372 35.04 8.38 2.19
C GLY A 372 34.71 6.95 1.75
N ASN A 373 35.66 6.17 1.22
CA ASN A 373 35.41 4.76 0.93
C ASN A 373 35.42 3.97 2.22
N LYS A 374 34.42 3.11 2.41
CA LYS A 374 34.39 2.16 3.52
C LYS A 374 35.47 1.09 3.29
N ARG A 375 36.43 0.98 4.23
CA ARG A 375 37.50 -0.03 4.23
C ARG A 375 37.07 -1.32 4.92
N LYS A 376 36.38 -1.19 6.06
CA LYS A 376 35.97 -2.32 6.91
C LYS A 376 34.76 -1.92 7.76
N HIS A 377 33.96 -2.92 8.15
CA HIS A 377 32.99 -2.76 9.22
C HIS A 377 32.93 -4.01 10.10
N SER A 378 32.37 -3.86 11.30
CA SER A 378 32.08 -4.95 12.22
C SER A 378 30.82 -4.64 13.03
N PHE A 379 30.02 -5.65 13.30
CA PHE A 379 28.80 -5.55 14.11
C PHE A 379 29.06 -6.07 15.52
N HIS A 380 28.53 -5.37 16.50
CA HIS A 380 28.73 -5.62 17.92
C HIS A 380 27.40 -5.50 18.65
N ARG A 381 27.15 -6.41 19.57
CA ARG A 381 25.98 -6.32 20.44
C ARG A 381 26.40 -5.78 21.79
N ILE A 382 25.86 -4.63 22.18
CA ILE A 382 26.47 -3.77 23.19
C ILE A 382 25.46 -3.30 24.24
N ILE A 383 25.98 -2.82 25.37
CA ILE A 383 25.28 -1.90 26.26
C ILE A 383 25.95 -0.54 26.16
N MET A 384 25.14 0.50 25.97
CA MET A 384 25.61 1.87 25.81
C MET A 384 24.86 2.83 26.74
N ARG A 385 25.40 4.04 26.87
CA ARG A 385 24.76 5.15 27.56
C ARG A 385 24.88 6.40 26.68
N THR A 386 23.74 6.94 26.26
CA THR A 386 23.70 8.21 25.51
C THR A 386 24.11 9.35 26.43
N VAL A 387 25.10 10.15 26.01
CA VAL A 387 25.63 11.29 26.77
C VAL A 387 24.72 12.51 26.63
N ALA A 388 24.16 12.75 25.43
CA ALA A 388 23.27 13.87 25.17
C ALA A 388 22.27 13.55 24.06
N LYS A 389 21.04 14.05 24.23
CA LYS A 389 20.03 14.19 23.16
C LYS A 389 20.11 15.60 22.57
N LEU A 390 20.37 15.70 21.28
CA LEU A 390 20.44 16.97 20.54
C LEU A 390 19.41 17.01 19.41
N SER A 391 19.03 18.22 19.00
CA SER A 391 18.26 18.45 17.77
C SER A 391 19.14 18.77 16.56
N TYR A 392 18.62 18.54 15.35
CA TYR A 392 19.32 18.91 14.12
C TYR A 392 19.71 20.39 14.10
N GLN A 393 18.82 21.28 14.56
CA GLN A 393 19.08 22.71 14.65
C GLN A 393 20.21 23.02 15.64
N GLU A 394 20.22 22.40 16.82
CA GLU A 394 21.29 22.60 17.81
C GLU A 394 22.66 22.18 17.27
N VAL A 395 22.73 21.04 16.58
CA VAL A 395 23.98 20.54 15.96
C VAL A 395 24.44 21.48 14.85
N GLN A 396 23.54 21.92 13.97
CA GLN A 396 23.86 22.85 12.89
C GLN A 396 24.42 24.17 13.45
N CYS A 397 23.70 24.80 14.40
CA CYS A 397 24.12 26.03 15.04
C CYS A 397 25.49 25.89 15.74
N ALA A 398 25.70 24.78 16.44
CA ALA A 398 26.96 24.53 17.15
C ALA A 398 28.16 24.45 16.18
N ILE A 399 28.00 23.77 15.04
CA ILE A 399 29.03 23.67 14.01
C ILE A 399 29.31 25.03 13.33
N GLU A 400 28.28 25.87 13.20
CA GLU A 400 28.39 27.23 12.68
C GLU A 400 28.99 28.24 13.69
N GLY A 401 29.32 27.79 14.91
CA GLY A 401 29.95 28.60 15.97
C GLY A 401 28.98 29.17 17.01
N ASN A 402 27.67 28.96 16.84
CA ASN A 402 26.62 29.40 17.75
C ASN A 402 26.22 28.25 18.71
N THR A 403 27.06 28.00 19.72
CA THR A 403 26.81 26.94 20.72
C THR A 403 25.81 27.39 21.80
N ASN A 404 25.15 26.39 22.41
CA ASN A 404 24.35 26.57 23.62
C ASN A 404 24.98 25.79 24.79
N GLU A 405 24.38 25.85 25.98
CA GLU A 405 24.90 25.17 27.18
C GLU A 405 25.08 23.64 27.00
N LYS A 406 24.26 23.00 26.15
CA LYS A 406 24.36 21.56 25.84
C LYS A 406 25.45 21.26 24.82
N THR A 407 25.57 22.07 23.77
CA THR A 407 26.47 21.78 22.64
C THR A 407 27.89 22.28 22.85
N ALA A 408 28.09 23.33 23.66
CA ALA A 408 29.41 23.87 23.98
C ALA A 408 30.40 22.80 24.51
N PRO A 409 30.07 21.97 25.52
CA PRO A 409 31.01 20.95 26.00
C PRO A 409 31.23 19.78 25.03
N LEU A 410 30.34 19.61 24.03
CA LEU A 410 30.37 18.49 23.09
C LEU A 410 31.01 18.86 21.74
N LEU A 411 31.23 20.16 21.49
CA LEU A 411 31.63 20.67 20.18
C LEU A 411 32.94 20.05 19.70
N GLU A 412 34.02 20.18 20.46
CA GLU A 412 35.36 19.75 20.06
C GLU A 412 35.52 18.23 20.03
N ASN A 413 34.97 17.54 21.04
CA ASN A 413 35.23 16.12 21.27
C ASN A 413 34.23 15.18 20.59
N ILE A 414 33.05 15.67 20.17
CA ILE A 414 31.99 14.83 19.60
C ILE A 414 31.48 15.41 18.28
N LEU A 415 31.00 16.65 18.28
CA LEU A 415 30.32 17.23 17.10
C LEU A 415 31.30 17.47 15.94
N GLN A 416 32.47 18.05 16.20
CA GLN A 416 33.49 18.26 15.17
C GLN A 416 34.03 16.94 14.59
N PRO A 417 34.35 15.90 15.38
CA PRO A 417 34.67 14.57 14.86
C PRO A 417 33.59 13.99 13.94
N LEU A 418 32.32 14.04 14.35
CA LEU A 418 31.19 13.59 13.52
C LEU A 418 31.13 14.38 12.20
N TRP A 419 31.28 15.70 12.28
CA TRP A 419 31.24 16.56 11.10
C TRP A 419 32.42 16.30 10.15
N ARG A 420 33.64 16.14 10.68
CA ARG A 420 34.84 15.81 9.89
C ARG A 420 34.69 14.45 9.22
N ALA A 421 34.21 13.43 9.93
CA ALA A 421 33.91 12.14 9.31
C ALA A 421 32.87 12.30 8.18
N TYR A 422 31.77 13.03 8.42
CA TYR A 422 30.75 13.31 7.41
C TYR A 422 31.32 14.00 6.17
N THR A 423 32.22 14.97 6.32
CA THR A 423 32.84 15.64 5.16
C THR A 423 33.58 14.65 4.25
N LYS A 424 34.20 13.59 4.80
CA LYS A 424 34.82 12.53 4.00
C LYS A 424 33.78 11.68 3.29
N LEU A 425 32.74 11.25 4.00
CA LEU A 425 31.65 10.46 3.41
C LEU A 425 30.92 11.25 2.32
N LYS A 426 30.80 12.57 2.45
CA LYS A 426 30.22 13.45 1.42
C LYS A 426 30.98 13.37 0.09
N ILE A 427 32.31 13.21 0.12
CA ILE A 427 33.13 12.99 -1.09
C ILE A 427 32.69 11.70 -1.79
N ALA A 428 32.59 10.59 -1.05
CA ALA A 428 32.14 9.32 -1.58
C ALA A 428 30.68 9.36 -2.07
N ARG A 429 29.80 10.04 -1.34
CA ARG A 429 28.40 10.27 -1.73
C ARG A 429 28.32 11.01 -3.06
N ASN A 430 29.09 12.08 -3.24
CA ASN A 430 29.11 12.85 -4.48
C ASN A 430 29.68 12.04 -5.66
N ARG A 431 30.62 11.13 -5.40
CA ARG A 431 31.10 10.16 -6.40
C ARG A 431 30.03 9.11 -6.73
N ARG A 432 29.27 8.64 -5.73
CA ARG A 432 28.14 7.70 -5.88
C ARG A 432 26.97 8.30 -6.66
N LYS A 433 26.74 9.62 -6.58
CA LYS A 433 25.66 10.34 -7.29
C LYS A 433 24.26 9.72 -7.05
N PRO A 434 23.77 9.67 -5.80
CA PRO A 434 22.36 9.34 -5.56
C PRO A 434 21.45 10.36 -6.26
N LEU A 435 20.18 10.03 -6.48
CA LEU A 435 19.23 10.94 -7.10
C LEU A 435 19.01 12.17 -6.20
N GLU A 436 19.31 13.36 -6.71
CA GLU A 436 19.24 14.62 -5.96
C GLU A 436 17.93 15.36 -6.24
N LEU A 437 16.82 14.68 -5.91
CA LEU A 437 15.50 15.27 -6.05
C LEU A 437 15.04 15.85 -4.71
N GLU A 438 15.08 17.16 -4.58
CA GLU A 438 14.55 17.87 -3.42
C GLU A 438 13.07 18.18 -3.63
N VAL A 439 12.23 17.61 -2.76
CA VAL A 439 10.80 17.92 -2.69
C VAL A 439 10.56 18.57 -1.32
N PRO A 440 10.10 19.83 -1.26
CA PRO A 440 9.85 20.47 0.02
C PRO A 440 8.71 19.75 0.74
N GLU A 441 9.01 19.17 1.90
CA GLU A 441 8.01 18.57 2.77
C GLU A 441 7.29 19.66 3.57
N LYS A 442 5.95 19.68 3.53
CA LYS A 442 5.13 20.63 4.29
C LYS A 442 4.69 19.98 5.61
N LYS A 443 5.04 20.57 6.76
CA LYS A 443 4.60 20.18 8.10
C LYS A 443 3.40 21.01 8.53
N ILE A 444 2.29 20.35 8.88
CA ILE A 444 1.10 20.99 9.44
C ILE A 444 1.31 21.19 10.94
N ILE A 445 1.10 22.42 11.41
CA ILE A 445 1.10 22.77 12.83
C ILE A 445 -0.34 22.94 13.28
N LEU A 446 -0.70 22.21 14.32
CA LEU A 446 -2.05 22.21 14.89
C LEU A 446 -2.11 23.12 16.14
N ASP A 447 -3.28 23.69 16.41
CA ASP A 447 -3.56 24.37 17.68
C ASP A 447 -4.02 23.37 18.76
N GLN A 448 -4.32 23.87 19.97
CA GLN A 448 -4.75 23.02 21.10
C GLN A 448 -6.11 22.34 20.85
N ASN A 449 -6.93 22.90 19.96
CA ASN A 449 -8.22 22.35 19.58
C ASN A 449 -8.11 21.38 18.40
N GLY A 450 -6.89 21.16 17.89
CA GLY A 450 -6.66 20.29 16.76
C GLY A 450 -7.09 20.88 15.42
N ARG A 451 -6.95 22.19 15.25
CA ARG A 451 -7.18 22.86 13.97
C ARG A 451 -5.86 23.30 13.38
N ILE A 452 -5.81 23.40 12.05
CA ILE A 452 -4.62 23.93 11.36
C ILE A 452 -4.37 25.36 11.83
N LYS A 453 -3.29 25.52 12.59
CA LYS A 453 -2.76 26.82 13.02
C LYS A 453 -1.90 27.40 11.92
N ASP A 454 -0.99 26.59 11.37
CA ASP A 454 -0.05 27.00 10.34
C ASP A 454 0.46 25.80 9.52
N VAL A 455 1.07 26.06 8.37
CA VAL A 455 1.77 25.06 7.57
C VAL A 455 3.13 25.60 7.19
N VAL A 456 4.18 24.90 7.64
CA VAL A 456 5.57 25.32 7.49
C VAL A 456 6.34 24.35 6.61
N VAL A 457 7.33 24.84 5.88
CA VAL A 457 8.30 23.99 5.17
C VAL A 457 9.60 24.05 5.98
N PRO A 458 9.89 23.05 6.83
CA PRO A 458 11.13 23.03 7.58
C PRO A 458 12.34 22.98 6.63
N PRO A 459 13.43 23.73 6.93
CA PRO A 459 14.63 23.67 6.13
C PRO A 459 15.32 22.32 6.27
N HIS A 460 15.79 21.76 5.16
CA HIS A 460 16.59 20.55 5.16
C HIS A 460 18.08 20.91 5.39
N LEU A 461 18.51 20.88 6.65
CA LEU A 461 19.86 21.24 7.10
C LEU A 461 20.93 20.19 6.77
N GLU A 462 22.20 20.59 6.70
CA GLU A 462 23.32 19.66 6.53
C GLU A 462 23.45 18.66 7.69
N ALA A 463 23.02 19.03 8.91
CA ALA A 463 22.92 18.10 10.02
C ALA A 463 21.97 16.90 9.75
N HIS A 464 20.90 17.08 8.95
CA HIS A 464 20.06 15.96 8.52
C HIS A 464 20.85 15.01 7.60
N ARG A 465 21.54 15.59 6.60
CA ARG A 465 22.35 14.83 5.64
C ARG A 465 23.49 14.05 6.31
N LEU A 466 24.03 14.57 7.41
CA LEU A 466 25.02 13.88 8.23
C LEU A 466 24.47 12.55 8.77
N ILE A 467 23.33 12.62 9.46
CA ILE A 467 22.69 11.43 10.03
C ILE A 467 22.23 10.49 8.93
N GLU A 468 21.60 11.01 7.86
CA GLU A 468 21.18 10.21 6.71
C GLU A 468 22.33 9.41 6.10
N GLU A 469 23.49 10.01 5.87
CA GLU A 469 24.61 9.30 5.27
C GLU A 469 25.20 8.25 6.22
N PHE A 470 25.28 8.51 7.53
CA PHE A 470 25.69 7.51 8.52
C PHE A 470 24.73 6.32 8.55
N MET A 471 23.42 6.57 8.53
CA MET A 471 22.40 5.53 8.48
C MET A 471 22.46 4.74 7.17
N ILE A 472 22.67 5.40 6.03
CA ILE A 472 22.84 4.72 4.73
C ILE A 472 24.06 3.80 4.76
N GLN A 473 25.19 4.23 5.31
CA GLN A 473 26.38 3.38 5.41
C GLN A 473 26.17 2.20 6.36
N ALA A 474 25.47 2.39 7.49
CA ALA A 474 25.10 1.31 8.40
C ALA A 474 24.19 0.27 7.72
N ASN A 475 23.20 0.74 6.95
CA ASN A 475 22.32 -0.08 6.13
C ASN A 475 23.08 -0.89 5.06
N VAL A 476 24.05 -0.27 4.39
CA VAL A 476 24.92 -0.97 3.43
C VAL A 476 25.79 -2.02 4.14
N ALA A 477 26.38 -1.68 5.28
CA ALA A 477 27.18 -2.62 6.08
C ALA A 477 26.36 -3.85 6.51
N ALA A 478 25.11 -3.65 6.93
CA ALA A 478 24.21 -4.75 7.29
C ALA A 478 23.94 -5.69 6.10
N ALA A 479 23.62 -5.11 4.94
CA ALA A 479 23.37 -5.89 3.72
C ALA A 479 24.61 -6.68 3.28
N GLU A 480 25.80 -6.07 3.34
CA GLU A 480 27.05 -6.73 2.99
C GLU A 480 27.40 -7.87 3.94
N THR A 481 27.29 -7.67 5.26
CA THR A 481 27.54 -8.73 6.25
C THR A 481 26.60 -9.92 6.04
N LEU A 482 25.31 -9.68 5.89
CA LEU A 482 24.34 -10.77 5.70
C LEU A 482 24.61 -11.54 4.41
N LYS A 483 25.00 -10.85 3.34
CA LYS A 483 25.38 -11.46 2.07
C LYS A 483 26.66 -12.30 2.19
N GLU A 484 27.69 -11.79 2.86
CA GLU A 484 28.95 -12.51 3.11
C GLU A 484 28.72 -13.81 3.89
N HIS A 485 27.85 -13.76 4.91
CA HIS A 485 27.46 -14.93 5.70
C HIS A 485 26.42 -15.83 5.03
N HIS A 486 25.99 -15.54 3.81
CA HIS A 486 24.97 -16.29 3.07
C HIS A 486 23.64 -16.43 3.84
N GLN A 487 23.36 -15.50 4.75
CA GLN A 487 22.14 -15.49 5.55
C GLN A 487 21.02 -14.86 4.71
N PRO A 488 19.88 -15.52 4.47
CA PRO A 488 18.74 -14.90 3.80
C PRO A 488 18.17 -13.74 4.61
N PHE A 489 17.85 -12.63 3.92
CA PHE A 489 17.31 -11.40 4.51
C PHE A 489 16.48 -10.63 3.49
N ILE A 490 15.88 -9.53 3.94
CA ILE A 490 15.04 -8.65 3.11
C ILE A 490 15.88 -7.44 2.67
N TYR A 491 15.91 -7.16 1.37
CA TYR A 491 16.46 -5.94 0.81
C TYR A 491 15.40 -4.84 0.76
N ARG A 492 15.84 -3.58 0.80
CA ARG A 492 15.04 -2.43 0.37
C ARG A 492 15.45 -2.12 -1.05
N VAL A 493 14.62 -2.55 -2.00
CA VAL A 493 14.91 -2.41 -3.43
C VAL A 493 14.17 -1.22 -4.02
N HIS A 494 14.76 -0.61 -5.04
CA HIS A 494 14.13 0.46 -5.80
C HIS A 494 14.52 0.30 -7.27
N ASP A 495 13.57 -0.17 -8.08
CA ASP A 495 13.80 -0.46 -9.49
C ASP A 495 13.98 0.83 -10.32
N LYS A 496 14.55 0.69 -11.51
CA LYS A 496 14.54 1.71 -12.54
C LYS A 496 13.10 2.02 -12.96
N PRO A 497 12.77 3.25 -13.42
CA PRO A 497 11.53 3.54 -14.13
C PRO A 497 11.20 2.50 -15.20
N SER A 498 9.93 2.11 -15.34
CA SER A 498 9.53 1.17 -16.40
C SER A 498 9.76 1.76 -17.80
N LEU A 499 9.95 0.91 -18.81
CA LEU A 499 10.19 1.37 -20.20
C LEU A 499 9.10 2.33 -20.71
N ALA A 500 7.84 2.11 -20.31
CA ALA A 500 6.74 3.01 -20.66
C ALA A 500 6.90 4.39 -20.01
N LYS A 501 7.25 4.44 -18.71
CA LYS A 501 7.51 5.69 -18.01
C LYS A 501 8.75 6.41 -18.56
N GLN A 502 9.78 5.67 -18.94
CA GLN A 502 10.98 6.22 -19.58
C GLN A 502 10.67 6.87 -20.94
N GLU A 503 9.82 6.23 -21.77
CA GLU A 503 9.42 6.78 -23.06
C GLU A 503 8.59 8.06 -22.91
N ILE A 504 7.68 8.10 -21.93
CA ILE A 504 6.90 9.31 -21.60
C ILE A 504 7.85 10.43 -21.15
N LEU A 505 8.76 10.14 -20.20
CA LEU A 505 9.73 11.12 -19.72
C LEU A 505 10.63 11.64 -20.85
N GLN A 506 11.09 10.75 -21.74
CA GLN A 506 11.93 11.13 -22.87
C GLN A 506 11.21 12.11 -23.80
N ASN A 507 9.98 11.78 -24.22
CA ASN A 507 9.21 12.63 -25.11
C ASN A 507 8.88 13.98 -24.47
N PHE A 508 8.60 13.97 -23.16
CA PHE A 508 8.41 15.18 -22.36
C PHE A 508 9.67 16.07 -22.37
N LEU A 509 10.83 15.53 -22.01
CA LEU A 509 12.10 16.27 -22.02
C LEU A 509 12.46 16.80 -23.41
N GLN A 510 12.23 16.00 -24.45
CA GLN A 510 12.44 16.42 -25.84
C GLN A 510 11.53 17.60 -26.23
N SER A 511 10.30 17.65 -25.72
CA SER A 511 9.40 18.78 -25.95
C SER A 511 9.88 20.09 -25.31
N LEU A 512 10.73 20.00 -24.29
CA LEU A 512 11.42 21.13 -23.66
C LEU A 512 12.78 21.44 -24.31
N GLY A 513 13.16 20.74 -25.37
CA GLY A 513 14.47 20.87 -26.02
C GLY A 513 15.61 20.19 -25.24
N ILE A 514 15.30 19.41 -24.20
CA ILE A 514 16.31 18.69 -23.39
C ILE A 514 16.58 17.34 -24.04
N SER A 515 17.82 17.13 -24.48
CA SER A 515 18.23 15.88 -25.12
C SER A 515 18.33 14.73 -24.11
N PHE A 516 17.55 13.67 -24.32
CA PHE A 516 17.64 12.44 -23.54
C PHE A 516 17.73 11.22 -24.46
N SER A 517 18.91 10.59 -24.55
CA SER A 517 19.14 9.46 -25.45
C SER A 517 18.51 8.16 -24.93
N ARG A 518 17.83 7.44 -25.84
CA ARG A 518 17.17 6.13 -25.60
C ARG A 518 18.15 4.96 -25.48
N LYS A 519 19.35 5.08 -26.06
CA LYS A 519 20.33 3.97 -26.15
C LYS A 519 21.28 3.90 -24.96
N ALA A 520 21.41 4.98 -24.20
CA ALA A 520 22.28 5.02 -23.04
C ALA A 520 21.56 4.43 -21.82
N GLU A 521 22.32 3.74 -20.97
CA GLU A 521 21.79 3.19 -19.73
C GLU A 521 21.18 4.29 -18.85
N LEU A 522 20.09 3.94 -18.17
CA LEU A 522 19.45 4.83 -17.21
C LEU A 522 20.19 4.78 -15.87
N THR A 523 20.74 5.91 -15.46
CA THR A 523 21.45 6.09 -14.19
C THR A 523 20.92 7.31 -13.46
N SER A 524 21.06 7.34 -12.13
CA SER A 524 20.72 8.49 -11.29
C SER A 524 21.49 9.75 -11.72
N GLU A 525 22.77 9.59 -12.07
CA GLU A 525 23.60 10.69 -12.60
C GLU A 525 22.98 11.40 -13.79
N ARG A 526 22.37 10.66 -14.73
CA ARG A 526 21.72 11.28 -15.90
C ARG A 526 20.51 12.11 -15.48
N PHE A 527 19.77 11.67 -14.47
CA PHE A 527 18.69 12.50 -13.90
C PHE A 527 19.25 13.73 -13.20
N ASN A 528 20.32 13.60 -12.41
CA ASN A 528 20.97 14.74 -11.78
C ASN A 528 21.46 15.77 -12.81
N ASN A 529 22.05 15.32 -13.94
CA ASN A 529 22.46 16.23 -15.00
C ASN A 529 21.29 17.02 -15.60
N ILE A 530 20.13 16.38 -15.76
CA ILE A 530 18.90 17.06 -16.21
C ILE A 530 18.42 18.05 -15.15
N LEU A 531 18.37 17.63 -13.89
CA LEU A 531 17.97 18.48 -12.76
C LEU A 531 18.85 19.73 -12.70
N THR A 532 20.17 19.59 -12.83
CA THR A 532 21.12 20.71 -12.85
C THR A 532 20.89 21.67 -14.02
N GLN A 533 20.54 21.18 -15.22
CA GLN A 533 20.25 22.03 -16.38
C GLN A 533 19.02 22.92 -16.18
N VAL A 534 18.07 22.49 -15.35
CA VAL A 534 16.81 23.20 -15.13
C VAL A 534 16.78 24.01 -13.84
N ILE A 535 17.86 24.02 -13.05
CA ILE A 535 17.96 24.87 -11.85
C ILE A 535 17.77 26.34 -12.22
N ASN A 536 16.95 27.07 -11.46
CA ASN A 536 16.59 28.48 -11.64
C ASN A 536 15.87 28.78 -12.97
N THR A 537 15.32 27.77 -13.64
CA THR A 537 14.48 27.95 -14.84
C THR A 537 12.99 27.88 -14.51
N GLN A 538 12.15 28.42 -15.39
CA GLN A 538 10.69 28.29 -15.25
C GLN A 538 10.21 26.82 -15.31
N GLN A 539 11.01 25.93 -15.90
CA GLN A 539 10.69 24.51 -16.07
C GLN A 539 11.16 23.62 -14.91
N GLN A 540 11.91 24.16 -13.94
CA GLN A 540 12.53 23.40 -12.83
C GLN A 540 11.50 22.50 -12.13
N GLU A 541 10.42 23.10 -11.65
CA GLU A 541 9.42 22.39 -10.86
C GLU A 541 8.70 21.31 -11.66
N LEU A 542 8.34 21.63 -12.90
CA LEU A 542 7.68 20.69 -13.80
C LEU A 542 8.58 19.47 -14.06
N VAL A 543 9.86 19.69 -14.36
CA VAL A 543 10.82 18.62 -14.61
C VAL A 543 11.03 17.77 -13.35
N ASN A 544 11.16 18.38 -12.17
CA ASN A 544 11.24 17.65 -10.89
C ASN A 544 10.03 16.74 -10.68
N GLN A 545 8.81 17.25 -10.92
CA GLN A 545 7.58 16.48 -10.77
C GLN A 545 7.48 15.31 -11.76
N VAL A 546 7.84 15.51 -13.03
CA VAL A 546 7.77 14.44 -14.04
C VAL A 546 8.84 13.38 -13.75
N ILE A 547 10.06 13.77 -13.36
CA ILE A 547 11.11 12.83 -12.93
C ILE A 547 10.64 12.02 -11.72
N LEU A 548 10.08 12.66 -10.69
CA LEU A 548 9.55 11.97 -9.50
C LEU A 548 8.47 10.94 -9.86
N ARG A 549 7.50 11.32 -10.70
CA ARG A 549 6.42 10.43 -11.15
C ARG A 549 6.90 9.27 -12.03
N SER A 550 7.99 9.49 -12.74
CA SER A 550 8.62 8.45 -13.55
C SER A 550 9.29 7.37 -12.71
N GLN A 551 9.68 7.67 -11.46
CA GLN A 551 10.31 6.70 -10.56
C GLN A 551 9.39 5.52 -10.24
N SER A 552 10.02 4.39 -9.97
CA SER A 552 9.36 3.23 -9.39
C SER A 552 9.18 3.45 -7.89
N GLN A 553 8.28 2.71 -7.25
CA GLN A 553 8.17 2.76 -5.79
C GLN A 553 9.20 1.79 -5.19
N ALA A 554 9.84 2.17 -4.08
CA ALA A 554 10.69 1.25 -3.35
C ALA A 554 9.84 0.20 -2.61
N GLU A 555 10.34 -1.02 -2.50
CA GLU A 555 9.65 -2.12 -1.83
C GLU A 555 10.63 -3.00 -1.05
N TYR A 556 10.08 -3.81 -0.15
CA TYR A 556 10.83 -4.84 0.53
C TYR A 556 10.78 -6.13 -0.28
N ASN A 557 11.94 -6.72 -0.56
CA ASN A 557 12.04 -7.92 -1.38
C ASN A 557 13.27 -8.76 -0.95
N PRO A 558 13.16 -10.10 -0.80
CA PRO A 558 14.34 -10.95 -0.57
C PRO A 558 15.29 -11.02 -1.78
N GLU A 559 14.80 -10.74 -2.98
CA GLU A 559 15.64 -10.66 -4.18
C GLU A 559 16.30 -9.29 -4.30
N ASN A 560 17.61 -9.28 -4.58
CA ASN A 560 18.34 -8.04 -4.72
C ASN A 560 18.41 -7.57 -6.18
N ILE A 561 17.72 -6.45 -6.47
CA ILE A 561 17.80 -5.73 -7.74
C ILE A 561 18.54 -4.39 -7.63
N GLY A 562 19.06 -4.07 -6.44
CA GLY A 562 19.66 -2.78 -6.11
C GLY A 562 18.64 -1.68 -5.77
N HIS A 563 19.17 -0.51 -5.46
CA HIS A 563 18.41 0.67 -5.09
C HIS A 563 18.76 1.86 -6.00
N PHE A 564 17.99 2.03 -7.07
CA PHE A 564 18.25 3.02 -8.12
C PHE A 564 18.36 4.46 -7.59
N GLY A 565 17.49 4.87 -6.66
CA GLY A 565 17.47 6.25 -6.14
C GLY A 565 18.68 6.59 -5.27
N LEU A 566 19.31 5.59 -4.66
CA LEU A 566 20.52 5.77 -3.82
C LEU A 566 21.79 5.42 -4.58
N ASN A 567 21.64 4.91 -5.82
CA ASN A 567 22.70 4.31 -6.62
C ASN A 567 23.55 3.29 -5.83
N LEU A 568 22.88 2.35 -5.18
CA LEU A 568 23.50 1.29 -4.36
C LEU A 568 23.14 -0.10 -4.87
N HIS A 569 24.10 -1.03 -4.86
CA HIS A 569 23.86 -2.41 -5.28
C HIS A 569 23.26 -3.28 -4.17
N ASN A 570 23.71 -3.14 -2.91
CA ASN A 570 23.13 -3.85 -1.76
C ASN A 570 22.62 -2.79 -0.77
N TYR A 571 21.34 -2.85 -0.44
CA TYR A 571 20.74 -1.94 0.54
C TYR A 571 19.59 -2.63 1.28
N THR A 572 19.56 -2.46 2.60
CA THR A 572 18.48 -2.94 3.47
C THR A 572 18.20 -1.88 4.54
N HIS A 573 17.08 -1.99 5.24
CA HIS A 573 16.81 -1.14 6.40
C HIS A 573 17.23 -1.85 7.68
N PHE A 574 18.08 -1.20 8.47
CA PHE A 574 18.64 -1.68 9.74
C PHE A 574 18.46 -0.67 10.88
N THR A 575 18.30 0.61 10.55
CA THR A 575 18.50 1.74 11.47
C THR A 575 17.24 2.26 12.18
N SER A 576 16.08 1.64 12.01
CA SER A 576 14.85 2.08 12.70
C SER A 576 13.91 0.93 13.15
N PRO A 577 14.41 -0.05 13.93
CA PRO A 577 13.62 -1.21 14.38
C PRO A 577 12.50 -0.89 15.36
N ILE A 578 12.48 0.28 16.01
CA ILE A 578 11.37 0.67 16.91
C ILE A 578 10.08 0.90 16.10
N ARG A 579 10.22 1.41 14.87
CA ARG A 579 9.09 1.85 14.02
C ARG A 579 8.95 1.08 12.70
N ARG A 580 9.88 0.19 12.35
CA ARG A 580 9.82 -0.64 11.14
C ARG A 580 10.12 -2.10 11.43
N TYR A 581 9.19 -2.99 11.09
CA TYR A 581 9.36 -4.42 11.27
C TYR A 581 10.44 -5.02 10.34
N ALA A 582 10.69 -4.39 9.19
CA ALA A 582 11.76 -4.78 8.27
C ALA A 582 13.13 -4.79 8.98
N ASP A 583 13.44 -3.72 9.69
CA ASP A 583 14.67 -3.55 10.46
C ASP A 583 14.79 -4.58 11.58
N LEU A 584 13.68 -4.88 12.27
CA LEU A 584 13.66 -5.93 13.30
C LEU A 584 14.01 -7.32 12.71
N ILE A 585 13.54 -7.64 11.51
CA ILE A 585 13.92 -8.88 10.82
C ILE A 585 15.41 -8.87 10.45
N VAL A 586 15.94 -7.73 9.99
CA VAL A 586 17.36 -7.58 9.65
C VAL A 586 18.26 -7.70 10.90
N HIS A 587 17.84 -7.15 12.04
CA HIS A 587 18.52 -7.32 13.33
C HIS A 587 18.62 -8.80 13.71
N ARG A 588 17.50 -9.53 13.63
CA ARG A 588 17.45 -10.97 13.90
C ARG A 588 18.33 -11.78 12.95
N ALA A 589 18.39 -11.39 11.68
CA ALA A 589 19.26 -12.01 10.69
C ALA A 589 20.73 -11.78 11.02
N LEU A 590 21.12 -10.56 11.43
CA LEU A 590 22.50 -10.25 11.85
C LEU A 590 22.88 -11.05 13.10
N ILE A 591 21.99 -11.14 14.08
CA ILE A 591 22.19 -11.94 15.30
C ILE A 591 22.40 -13.42 14.95
N LYS A 592 21.65 -13.96 13.97
CA LYS A 592 21.84 -15.33 13.47
C LYS A 592 23.20 -15.50 12.80
N ALA A 593 23.49 -14.65 11.81
CA ALA A 593 24.69 -14.74 10.97
C ALA A 593 25.99 -14.64 11.79
N LEU A 594 25.99 -13.76 12.80
CA LEU A 594 27.15 -13.45 13.63
C LEU A 594 27.13 -14.13 15.01
N GLN A 595 26.11 -14.96 15.29
CA GLN A 595 25.96 -15.69 16.55
C GLN A 595 25.94 -14.77 17.80
N LEU A 596 25.28 -13.61 17.70
CA LEU A 596 25.28 -12.57 18.75
C LEU A 596 24.18 -12.78 19.82
N GLY A 597 23.61 -13.98 19.92
CA GLY A 597 22.60 -14.34 20.93
C GLY A 597 21.46 -15.23 20.40
N ASP A 598 20.50 -15.51 21.28
CA ASP A 598 19.45 -16.53 21.06
C ASP A 598 18.18 -15.99 20.39
N ASP A 599 17.96 -14.67 20.40
CA ASP A 599 16.85 -13.97 19.75
C ASP A 599 17.07 -13.77 18.23
N LYS A 600 17.68 -14.78 17.62
CA LYS A 600 18.01 -14.85 16.19
C LYS A 600 16.80 -15.11 15.32
N LEU A 601 16.96 -14.89 14.01
CA LEU A 601 15.95 -15.24 13.01
C LEU A 601 15.66 -16.74 13.08
N THR A 602 14.39 -17.13 13.12
CA THR A 602 14.03 -18.56 13.14
C THR A 602 13.97 -19.11 11.72
N ASP A 603 14.17 -20.41 11.56
CA ASP A 603 14.11 -21.07 10.24
C ASP A 603 12.72 -20.94 9.60
N SER A 604 11.66 -20.90 10.42
CA SER A 604 10.30 -20.63 9.94
C SER A 604 10.13 -19.21 9.40
N GLN A 605 10.71 -18.20 10.05
CA GLN A 605 10.69 -16.83 9.52
C GLN A 605 11.53 -16.71 8.24
N GLU A 606 12.67 -17.39 8.20
CA GLU A 606 13.57 -17.41 7.04
C GLU A 606 12.87 -17.98 5.79
N GLN A 607 12.13 -19.09 5.94
CA GLN A 607 11.32 -19.66 4.86
C GLN A 607 10.16 -18.76 4.41
N ASN A 608 9.73 -17.85 5.27
CA ASN A 608 8.58 -16.97 5.04
C ASN A 608 8.97 -15.53 4.67
N LEU A 609 10.26 -15.23 4.44
CA LEU A 609 10.72 -13.87 4.15
C LEU A 609 9.99 -13.20 2.98
N THR A 610 9.68 -13.95 1.92
CA THR A 610 8.92 -13.43 0.77
C THR A 610 7.52 -12.98 1.17
N ALA A 611 6.82 -13.77 1.99
CA ALA A 611 5.48 -13.42 2.47
C ALA A 611 5.53 -12.21 3.40
N ILE A 612 6.52 -12.17 4.31
CA ILE A 612 6.76 -11.05 5.22
C ILE A 612 7.03 -9.77 4.40
N ALA A 613 7.92 -9.82 3.41
CA ALA A 613 8.30 -8.69 2.57
C ALA A 613 7.11 -8.10 1.79
N ILE A 614 6.25 -8.96 1.21
CA ILE A 614 5.02 -8.54 0.54
C ILE A 614 4.08 -7.84 1.53
N GLN A 615 3.91 -8.42 2.72
CA GLN A 615 3.00 -7.91 3.74
C GLN A 615 3.43 -6.54 4.28
N ILE A 616 4.71 -6.39 4.68
CA ILE A 616 5.22 -5.12 5.20
C ILE A 616 5.23 -4.02 4.12
N SER A 617 5.51 -4.35 2.85
CA SER A 617 5.41 -3.40 1.74
C SER A 617 3.97 -2.95 1.48
N ALA A 618 2.98 -3.84 1.68
CA ALA A 618 1.58 -3.46 1.61
C ALA A 618 1.17 -2.56 2.78
N TYR A 619 1.69 -2.80 3.98
CA TYR A 619 1.39 -2.01 5.17
C TYR A 619 2.03 -0.62 5.16
N GLU A 620 3.25 -0.49 4.63
CA GLU A 620 3.89 0.82 4.39
C GLU A 620 3.05 1.67 3.44
N ARG A 621 2.59 1.09 2.32
CA ARG A 621 1.69 1.78 1.37
C ARG A 621 0.36 2.16 2.02
N ARG A 622 -0.21 1.27 2.82
CA ARG A 622 -1.44 1.53 3.57
C ARG A 622 -1.28 2.71 4.53
N ALA A 623 -0.16 2.78 5.26
CA ALA A 623 0.16 3.86 6.18
C ALA A 623 0.29 5.19 5.45
N MET A 624 1.10 5.25 4.39
CA MET A 624 1.28 6.45 3.55
C MET A 624 -0.05 6.97 2.99
N MET A 625 -0.94 6.08 2.56
CA MET A 625 -2.27 6.48 2.10
C MET A 625 -3.13 7.06 3.23
N ALA A 626 -3.06 6.50 4.45
CA ALA A 626 -3.82 7.01 5.59
C ALA A 626 -3.32 8.39 6.03
N GLU A 627 -2.01 8.60 6.08
CA GLU A 627 -1.38 9.88 6.42
C GLU A 627 -1.83 10.96 5.43
N ARG A 628 -1.72 10.68 4.13
CA ARG A 628 -2.16 11.58 3.06
C ARG A 628 -3.65 11.92 3.17
N GLU A 629 -4.52 10.92 3.31
CA GLU A 629 -5.96 11.18 3.41
C GLU A 629 -6.34 11.97 4.67
N THR A 630 -5.58 11.82 5.75
CA THR A 630 -5.79 12.61 6.97
C THR A 630 -5.42 14.07 6.74
N VAL A 631 -4.29 14.33 6.10
CA VAL A 631 -3.88 15.68 5.68
C VAL A 631 -4.94 16.31 4.77
N ASP A 632 -5.43 15.57 3.76
CA ASP A 632 -6.46 16.04 2.84
C ASP A 632 -7.77 16.40 3.60
N ARG A 633 -8.17 15.58 4.58
CA ARG A 633 -9.34 15.85 5.45
C ARG A 633 -9.15 17.06 6.36
N LEU A 634 -7.99 17.21 6.98
CA LEU A 634 -7.67 18.36 7.83
C LEU A 634 -7.71 19.66 7.05
N VAL A 635 -7.11 19.68 5.86
CA VAL A 635 -7.13 20.87 4.99
C VAL A 635 -8.54 21.15 4.49
N ALA A 636 -9.30 20.13 4.10
CA ALA A 636 -10.70 20.30 3.70
C ALA A 636 -11.54 20.88 4.84
N HIS A 637 -11.39 20.36 6.06
CA HIS A 637 -12.08 20.91 7.24
C HIS A 637 -11.69 22.38 7.49
N TYR A 638 -10.41 22.71 7.41
CA TYR A 638 -9.91 24.09 7.56
C TYR A 638 -10.46 25.05 6.50
N LEU A 639 -10.63 24.58 5.25
CA LEU A 639 -11.12 25.39 4.14
C LEU A 639 -12.65 25.46 4.04
N ALA A 640 -13.40 24.68 4.82
CA ALA A 640 -14.86 24.66 4.78
C ALA A 640 -15.48 26.05 5.00
N ASN A 641 -14.88 26.87 5.88
CA ASN A 641 -15.33 28.24 6.16
C ASN A 641 -14.79 29.29 5.15
N LYS A 642 -14.05 28.86 4.13
CA LYS A 642 -13.43 29.73 3.12
C LYS A 642 -13.96 29.49 1.71
N ILE A 643 -15.12 28.85 1.57
CA ILE A 643 -15.81 28.70 0.29
C ILE A 643 -16.01 30.08 -0.35
N GLY A 644 -15.78 30.17 -1.66
CA GLY A 644 -15.84 31.41 -2.44
C GLY A 644 -14.54 32.22 -2.48
N HIS A 645 -13.54 31.91 -1.66
CA HIS A 645 -12.25 32.61 -1.66
C HIS A 645 -11.34 32.10 -2.80
N SER A 646 -10.43 32.98 -3.24
CA SER A 646 -9.39 32.67 -4.22
C SER A 646 -8.09 32.24 -3.52
N PHE A 647 -7.40 31.28 -4.12
CA PHE A 647 -6.14 30.75 -3.65
C PHE A 647 -5.16 30.65 -4.81
N LYS A 648 -3.88 30.88 -4.52
CA LYS A 648 -2.78 30.52 -5.42
C LYS A 648 -2.44 29.05 -5.24
N GLY A 649 -2.14 28.40 -6.34
CA GLY A 649 -1.68 27.04 -6.36
C GLY A 649 -1.00 26.71 -7.69
N ARG A 650 -0.62 25.45 -7.81
CA ARG A 650 0.04 24.93 -8.98
C ARG A 650 -0.70 23.71 -9.48
N ILE A 651 -0.73 23.52 -10.81
CA ILE A 651 -1.30 22.32 -11.40
C ILE A 651 -0.40 21.14 -11.02
N SER A 652 -0.84 20.34 -10.06
CA SER A 652 -0.14 19.16 -9.57
C SER A 652 -0.48 17.91 -10.37
N GLY A 653 -1.51 17.91 -11.20
CA GLY A 653 -1.86 16.79 -12.05
C GLY A 653 -2.81 17.17 -13.18
N VAL A 654 -2.66 16.50 -14.32
CA VAL A 654 -3.51 16.74 -15.49
C VAL A 654 -4.12 15.42 -15.93
N THR A 655 -5.44 15.39 -16.10
CA THR A 655 -6.17 14.19 -16.53
C THR A 655 -7.23 14.53 -17.56
N LYS A 656 -7.80 13.50 -18.20
CA LYS A 656 -8.96 13.66 -19.10
C LYS A 656 -10.19 14.25 -18.40
N ALA A 657 -10.29 14.14 -17.08
CA ALA A 657 -11.44 14.59 -16.31
C ALA A 657 -11.28 16.02 -15.78
N GLY A 658 -10.07 16.59 -15.81
CA GLY A 658 -9.78 17.89 -15.22
C GLY A 658 -8.35 18.02 -14.70
N LEU A 659 -8.14 19.04 -13.86
CA LEU A 659 -6.86 19.43 -13.30
C LEU A 659 -6.84 19.18 -11.78
N PHE A 660 -5.74 18.64 -11.27
CA PHE A 660 -5.44 18.63 -9.83
C PHE A 660 -4.57 19.84 -9.51
N ILE A 661 -4.96 20.58 -8.48
CA ILE A 661 -4.32 21.81 -8.04
C ILE A 661 -3.80 21.61 -6.63
N SER A 662 -2.48 21.70 -6.46
CA SER A 662 -1.86 21.75 -5.13
C SER A 662 -1.77 23.21 -4.71
N LEU A 663 -2.26 23.54 -3.51
CA LEU A 663 -2.20 24.91 -3.00
C LEU A 663 -0.80 25.21 -2.45
N ASP A 664 -0.27 26.41 -2.68
CA ASP A 664 1.13 26.73 -2.34
C ASP A 664 1.44 26.50 -0.85
N LYS A 665 0.56 27.00 0.02
CA LYS A 665 0.74 26.93 1.47
C LYS A 665 0.16 25.67 2.11
N LEU A 666 -0.77 24.98 1.45
CA LEU A 666 -1.51 23.87 2.07
C LEU A 666 -1.11 22.57 1.39
N ASN A 667 -0.78 21.54 2.17
CA ASN A 667 -0.32 20.25 1.66
C ASN A 667 -1.46 19.34 1.15
N ALA A 668 -2.47 19.92 0.50
CA ALA A 668 -3.61 19.19 -0.04
C ALA A 668 -3.87 19.58 -1.50
N ASP A 669 -4.34 18.60 -2.26
CA ASP A 669 -4.76 18.77 -3.63
C ASP A 669 -6.28 19.00 -3.68
N GLY A 670 -6.72 19.90 -4.55
CA GLY A 670 -8.12 19.93 -4.99
C GLY A 670 -8.25 19.72 -6.48
N PHE A 671 -9.49 19.66 -6.94
CA PHE A 671 -9.81 19.27 -8.30
C PHE A 671 -10.61 20.35 -9.01
N VAL A 672 -10.19 20.68 -10.23
CA VAL A 672 -10.93 21.52 -11.19
C VAL A 672 -11.52 20.58 -12.24
N PRO A 673 -12.84 20.35 -12.24
CA PRO A 673 -13.48 19.53 -13.27
C PRO A 673 -13.30 20.16 -14.66
N ILE A 674 -13.09 19.34 -15.70
CA ILE A 674 -12.94 19.83 -17.08
C ILE A 674 -14.17 20.62 -17.55
N SER A 675 -15.35 20.35 -16.98
CA SER A 675 -16.60 21.06 -17.27
C SER A 675 -16.63 22.51 -16.78
N THR A 676 -15.77 22.89 -15.82
CA THR A 676 -15.66 24.27 -15.36
C THR A 676 -14.67 25.09 -16.20
N LEU A 677 -13.87 24.44 -17.05
CA LEU A 677 -12.97 25.13 -17.98
C LEU A 677 -13.79 25.82 -19.08
N LYS A 678 -13.58 27.14 -19.25
CA LYS A 678 -14.43 27.96 -20.12
C LYS A 678 -14.27 27.62 -21.60
N ARG A 679 -15.42 27.49 -22.29
CA ARG A 679 -15.68 27.68 -23.74
C ARG A 679 -14.70 27.03 -24.74
N ASP A 680 -14.16 25.85 -24.43
CA ASP A 680 -13.43 25.05 -25.41
C ASP A 680 -13.62 23.54 -25.19
N TYR A 681 -13.34 22.74 -26.21
CA TYR A 681 -13.21 21.30 -26.09
C TYR A 681 -11.76 20.96 -25.83
N TYR A 682 -11.42 20.62 -24.58
CA TYR A 682 -10.05 20.34 -24.18
C TYR A 682 -9.65 18.89 -24.48
N HIS A 683 -8.50 18.73 -25.13
CA HIS A 683 -7.84 17.45 -25.36
C HIS A 683 -6.70 17.25 -24.38
N PHE A 684 -6.69 16.10 -23.71
CA PHE A 684 -5.58 15.70 -22.85
C PHE A 684 -4.45 15.10 -23.68
N ASP A 685 -3.28 15.73 -23.62
CA ASP A 685 -2.02 15.17 -24.11
C ASP A 685 -1.26 14.54 -22.94
N GLU A 686 -1.21 13.21 -22.94
CA GLU A 686 -0.53 12.43 -21.91
C GLU A 686 0.99 12.61 -21.93
N THR A 687 1.56 12.91 -23.11
CA THR A 687 3.01 13.03 -23.28
C THR A 687 3.53 14.37 -22.78
N GLN A 688 2.76 15.44 -23.02
CA GLN A 688 3.13 16.79 -22.60
C GLN A 688 2.57 17.16 -21.21
N HIS A 689 1.70 16.31 -20.66
CA HIS A 689 0.91 16.60 -19.46
C HIS A 689 0.12 17.91 -19.58
N THR A 690 -0.60 18.09 -20.70
CA THR A 690 -1.37 19.30 -21.00
C THR A 690 -2.85 19.01 -21.28
N LEU A 691 -3.70 20.00 -21.02
CA LEU A 691 -5.06 20.09 -21.54
C LEU A 691 -5.11 21.24 -22.55
N ILE A 692 -5.28 20.94 -23.84
CA ILE A 692 -5.27 21.93 -24.91
C ILE A 692 -6.66 22.08 -25.51
N GLY A 693 -7.17 23.31 -25.54
CA GLY A 693 -8.43 23.66 -26.20
C GLY A 693 -8.34 23.48 -27.72
N LYS A 694 -9.33 22.80 -28.30
CA LYS A 694 -9.39 22.48 -29.73
C LYS A 694 -9.52 23.72 -30.61
N TRP A 695 -10.27 24.73 -30.17
CA TRP A 695 -10.55 25.93 -30.98
C TRP A 695 -9.59 27.09 -30.66
N SER A 696 -9.29 27.31 -29.39
CA SER A 696 -8.42 28.41 -28.94
C SER A 696 -6.94 28.09 -29.10
N CYS A 697 -6.56 26.81 -29.18
CA CYS A 697 -5.17 26.33 -29.08
C CYS A 697 -4.45 26.81 -27.81
N LYS A 698 -5.20 27.22 -26.78
CA LYS A 698 -4.70 27.60 -25.46
C LYS A 698 -4.98 26.47 -24.47
N GLY A 699 -4.24 26.41 -23.38
CA GLY A 699 -4.50 25.39 -22.37
C GLY A 699 -3.76 25.58 -21.08
N TYR A 700 -3.66 24.45 -20.37
CA TYR A 700 -3.02 24.33 -19.07
C TYR A 700 -2.06 23.16 -19.08
N GLN A 701 -0.91 23.33 -18.43
CA GLN A 701 0.14 22.33 -18.30
C GLN A 701 0.39 21.99 -16.84
N LEU A 702 0.87 20.77 -16.61
CA LEU A 702 1.42 20.40 -15.32
C LEU A 702 2.49 21.43 -14.90
N GLY A 703 2.49 21.83 -13.63
CA GLY A 703 3.45 22.79 -13.10
C GLY A 703 3.08 24.27 -13.29
N ASP A 704 2.03 24.59 -14.07
CA ASP A 704 1.57 25.98 -14.21
C ASP A 704 1.10 26.56 -12.88
N GLU A 705 1.47 27.81 -12.62
CA GLU A 705 0.92 28.61 -11.52
C GLU A 705 -0.46 29.14 -11.90
N VAL A 706 -1.42 28.88 -11.02
CA VAL A 706 -2.82 29.21 -11.25
C VAL A 706 -3.46 29.81 -10.01
N GLU A 707 -4.41 30.70 -10.23
CA GLU A 707 -5.33 31.18 -9.22
C GLU A 707 -6.65 30.43 -9.37
N VAL A 708 -7.16 29.92 -8.26
CA VAL A 708 -8.37 29.09 -8.21
C VAL A 708 -9.33 29.57 -7.14
N LYS A 709 -10.62 29.51 -7.44
CA LYS A 709 -11.70 29.82 -6.50
C LYS A 709 -12.27 28.54 -5.93
N LEU A 710 -12.41 28.47 -4.60
CA LEU A 710 -13.02 27.33 -3.93
C LEU A 710 -14.55 27.36 -4.09
N ILE A 711 -15.12 26.31 -4.68
CA ILE A 711 -16.57 26.21 -4.91
C ILE A 711 -17.24 25.29 -3.89
N GLU A 712 -16.66 24.11 -3.68
CA GLU A 712 -17.25 23.07 -2.86
C GLU A 712 -16.17 22.39 -2.02
N VAL A 713 -16.52 22.06 -0.79
CA VAL A 713 -15.67 21.34 0.16
C VAL A 713 -16.47 20.15 0.71
N GLN A 714 -15.85 18.98 0.72
CA GLN A 714 -16.36 17.78 1.38
C GLN A 714 -15.34 17.35 2.45
N PRO A 715 -15.44 17.88 3.70
CA PRO A 715 -14.42 17.68 4.73
C PRO A 715 -14.11 16.21 5.02
N LEU A 716 -15.15 15.39 5.08
CA LEU A 716 -15.05 13.96 5.38
C LEU A 716 -14.38 13.13 4.29
N ALA A 717 -14.63 13.52 3.05
CA ALA A 717 -14.00 12.91 1.89
C ALA A 717 -12.59 13.48 1.65
N GLY A 718 -12.17 14.51 2.38
CA GLY A 718 -10.92 15.24 2.14
C GLY A 718 -10.87 15.89 0.75
N ALA A 719 -12.02 16.29 0.21
CA ALA A 719 -12.09 16.73 -1.18
C ALA A 719 -12.42 18.22 -1.31
N LEU A 720 -11.68 18.86 -2.20
CA LEU A 720 -11.80 20.27 -2.57
C LEU A 720 -12.15 20.38 -4.05
N CYS A 721 -13.16 21.17 -4.38
CA CYS A 721 -13.55 21.47 -5.76
C CYS A 721 -13.29 22.95 -6.06
N PHE A 722 -12.58 23.19 -7.16
CA PHE A 722 -12.13 24.50 -7.58
C PHE A 722 -12.69 24.90 -8.95
N GLU A 723 -12.82 26.19 -9.17
CA GLU A 723 -12.88 26.81 -10.50
C GLU A 723 -11.59 27.56 -10.76
N ILE A 724 -11.05 27.41 -11.96
CA ILE A 724 -9.83 28.11 -12.36
C ILE A 724 -10.15 29.54 -12.77
N LEU A 725 -9.43 30.51 -12.20
CA LEU A 725 -9.55 31.94 -12.52
C LEU A 725 -8.50 32.36 -13.55
N THR A 726 -7.31 31.77 -13.50
CA THR A 726 -6.24 31.99 -14.47
C THR A 726 -6.70 31.59 -15.87
N GLN A 727 -6.45 32.47 -16.85
CA GLN A 727 -6.78 32.21 -18.25
C GLN A 727 -5.81 31.19 -18.84
N PRO A 728 -6.27 30.32 -19.76
CA PRO A 728 -5.39 29.38 -20.44
C PRO A 728 -4.38 30.16 -21.30
N HIS A 729 -3.12 29.75 -21.28
CA HIS A 729 -2.08 30.41 -22.06
C HIS A 729 -1.87 29.69 -23.40
N SER A 730 -1.29 30.41 -24.37
CA SER A 730 -0.86 29.81 -25.63
C SER A 730 0.41 29.00 -25.38
N PHE A 731 0.50 27.82 -25.96
CA PHE A 731 1.72 27.05 -25.96
C PHE A 731 2.60 27.46 -27.13
N THR A 732 3.84 27.85 -26.85
CA THR A 732 4.89 28.01 -27.87
C THR A 732 5.41 26.64 -28.26
N PHE A 733 4.64 25.88 -29.06
CA PHE A 733 5.14 24.64 -29.62
C PHE A 733 5.93 24.91 -30.91
N SER A 734 7.15 24.38 -30.99
CA SER A 734 7.73 24.01 -32.28
C SER A 734 6.80 22.97 -32.90
N SER A 735 6.17 23.31 -34.03
CA SER A 735 5.28 22.42 -34.77
C SER A 735 5.87 21.01 -34.92
N ILE A 736 5.14 19.99 -34.49
CA ILE A 736 4.66 18.85 -35.31
C ILE A 736 4.05 17.80 -34.35
N PRO A 737 2.76 17.48 -34.48
CA PRO A 737 2.23 16.26 -33.90
C PRO A 737 2.77 15.06 -34.70
N TYR A 738 3.65 14.29 -34.08
CA TYR A 738 4.20 13.03 -34.61
C TYR A 738 3.14 11.91 -34.58
N ARG A 739 2.00 12.11 -35.25
CA ARG A 739 0.98 11.06 -35.47
C ARG A 739 -0.01 11.40 -36.60
N LYS A 740 0.52 11.72 -37.79
CA LYS A 740 -0.30 11.72 -39.03
C LYS A 740 0.40 11.20 -40.30
N ASN A 741 1.54 10.49 -40.18
CA ASN A 741 2.32 10.06 -41.35
C ASN A 741 2.39 8.55 -41.64
N LYS A 742 1.50 7.71 -41.10
CA LYS A 742 1.43 6.28 -41.50
C LYS A 742 0.21 5.85 -42.33
N PHE A 743 -0.77 6.72 -42.55
CA PHE A 743 -1.95 6.39 -43.39
C PHE A 743 -2.01 7.12 -44.74
N THR A 744 -1.29 8.23 -44.91
CA THR A 744 -1.27 9.02 -46.16
C THR A 744 -0.16 8.58 -47.12
N ALA A 745 0.98 8.08 -46.63
CA ALA A 745 2.06 7.55 -47.47
C ALA A 745 1.64 6.29 -48.26
N LYS A 746 0.85 5.39 -47.63
CA LYS A 746 0.38 4.15 -48.28
C LYS A 746 -0.70 4.36 -49.35
N LYS A 747 -1.32 5.56 -49.40
CA LYS A 747 -2.34 5.90 -50.41
C LYS A 747 -1.74 6.64 -51.61
N ARG A 748 -0.57 7.26 -51.47
CA ARG A 748 0.17 7.89 -52.59
C ARG A 748 0.97 6.87 -53.42
N GLU A 749 1.54 5.83 -52.82
CA GLU A 749 2.22 4.77 -53.59
C GLU A 749 1.27 3.85 -54.37
N ARG A 750 0.00 3.73 -53.97
CA ARG A 750 -0.99 2.93 -54.72
C ARG A 750 -1.56 3.65 -55.94
N ASN A 751 -1.47 4.98 -56.01
CA ASN A 751 -1.96 5.76 -57.15
C ASN A 751 -0.89 5.99 -58.22
N SER A 752 0.41 5.95 -57.91
CA SER A 752 1.47 6.07 -58.93
C SER A 752 1.64 4.82 -59.80
N TYR A 753 1.20 3.65 -59.33
CA TYR A 753 1.25 2.39 -60.11
C TYR A 753 0.07 2.19 -61.08
N LYS A 754 -0.97 3.03 -61.04
CA LYS A 754 -2.14 2.94 -61.94
C LYS A 754 -2.13 3.91 -63.13
N GLN A 755 -1.11 4.77 -63.26
CA GLN A 755 -0.99 5.73 -64.36
C GLN A 755 0.09 5.39 -65.40
N ARG A 756 0.65 4.17 -65.38
CA ARG A 756 1.63 3.68 -66.37
C ARG A 756 1.14 2.52 -67.26
N ARG A 757 -0.18 2.35 -67.37
CA ARG A 757 -0.80 1.49 -68.39
C ARG A 757 -2.06 2.18 -68.88
N TYR A 758 -1.90 3.07 -69.86
CA TYR A 758 -2.76 3.28 -71.02
C TYR A 758 -1.99 4.14 -72.02
#